data_AF-A0A7J4HZP6-F1
#
_entry.id   AF-A0A7J4HZP6-F1
#
_cell.length_a   1.000
_cell.length_b   1.000
_cell.length_c   1.000
_cell.angle_alpha   90.00
_cell.angle_beta   90.00
_cell.angle_gamma   90.00
#
_symmetry.space_group_name_H-M   'P 1'
#
loop_
_entity.id
_entity.type
_entity.pdbx_description
1 polymer ?
#
loop_
_entity_poly.entity_id
_entity_poly.type
_entity_poly.pdbx_seq_one_letter_code
_entity_poly.pdbx_strand_id
1 'polypeptide(L)'
;MNKTKSVVLSIFVLLFLLFVFPLFHAQELQTLTEQQIKDIHSQKPEDIDFAKLSPQEIAQLTTVQKQGVTAEQIKDHLEKIDDLSKFKNAQTALQLHFGTTVKSLGQGAKITGTILQATTGAGESIELSSKQGWELTLTDKGEILVTRPHVINRNQIANTDAFTLTENVDLVLEDGTTIKQIKNISFKQGKAYVKKGKEATVDAYHLYAKENEVTLYFNELPESQENYFSILPEGISIGTTESGLVHVDPQPGNKLFAMVKRNYATLPPSLVPDDRDTLSIQVSDGDGLQVTSREESGFTPLITHQDKNGAVQIRTGRMAFHLEYGKILVSQSKPLPFDKPLEEIPSSVAFELTQGATTLRTSSSNRFVLLRSDTEIAGTNMGLRVSNSIDVNSMKTREDLQFKYPALTFAIKDVDAEIQQIETALQEIAEGKLEALLTLGLVPRLEHLKTIKIQKVSSNLVQFIDEWLEQNTERAKKITGFVFDGDFNAAAGGGEETGKFVFGERLVDASTLLEHPIRGRTPSQIVDHEYAHLLDNYIIRDEEHYPREIRDRQGVEARYNQLLTSEFIRLTQTESFKKLRGELDAFQTRINHLGSLKEGKVTLADIEEQYGKIPPEEYAPYDGSFLHNTQPLIGMPLLTLEINEHLQTLENIPSVINDIRAGLSGAANKYPPARKYEQKFDQFIREETGLPPYAFKDYGDAEANHKFAEVSSTLTEIDRDVARRKIAQGNDFFRQATQLAYDTGKMSREDYSYRMENYCARNPCGKCVIYTLTCRPEPAVP
;
A
#
# COMPACT_ATOMS: atom_id res chain seq x y z
N MET A 1 -6.24 -0.89 -83.47
CA MET A 1 -4.82 -0.65 -83.82
C MET A 1 -4.33 0.55 -83.02
N ASN A 2 -3.08 0.53 -82.53
CA ASN A 2 -2.43 1.46 -81.57
C ASN A 2 -2.65 1.15 -80.08
N LYS A 3 -1.87 0.20 -79.54
CA LYS A 3 -1.42 0.19 -78.13
C LYS A 3 -0.12 -0.58 -77.89
N THR A 4 0.73 -0.72 -78.92
CA THR A 4 2.00 -1.48 -78.86
C THR A 4 3.24 -0.61 -79.11
N LYS A 5 3.10 0.72 -79.23
CA LYS A 5 4.24 1.62 -79.51
C LYS A 5 4.79 2.39 -78.31
N SER A 6 4.13 2.36 -77.14
CA SER A 6 4.60 3.11 -75.96
C SER A 6 5.53 2.31 -75.05
N VAL A 7 5.47 0.97 -75.07
CA VAL A 7 6.28 0.12 -74.18
C VAL A 7 7.70 -0.10 -74.74
N VAL A 8 7.86 -0.07 -76.06
CA VAL A 8 9.18 -0.27 -76.71
C VAL A 8 10.07 0.97 -76.57
N LEU A 9 9.49 2.18 -76.54
CA LEU A 9 10.28 3.42 -76.41
C LEU A 9 10.78 3.64 -74.96
N SER A 10 9.98 3.28 -73.95
CA SER A 10 10.38 3.41 -72.55
C SER A 10 11.42 2.37 -72.12
N ILE A 11 11.37 1.15 -72.66
CA ILE A 11 12.40 0.12 -72.42
C ILE A 11 13.71 0.49 -73.12
N PHE A 12 13.67 1.10 -74.32
CA PHE A 12 14.88 1.57 -75.00
C PHE A 12 15.53 2.77 -74.30
N VAL A 13 14.74 3.68 -73.73
CA VAL A 13 15.28 4.81 -72.93
C VAL A 13 15.84 4.34 -71.60
N LEU A 14 15.24 3.31 -70.96
CA LEU A 14 15.77 2.73 -69.73
C LEU A 14 17.07 1.92 -69.98
N LEU A 15 17.16 1.19 -71.10
CA LEU A 15 18.37 0.48 -71.50
C LEU A 15 19.48 1.42 -72.00
N PHE A 16 19.14 2.53 -72.67
CA PHE A 16 20.14 3.52 -73.10
C PHE A 16 20.68 4.35 -71.93
N LEU A 17 19.87 4.62 -70.90
CA LEU A 17 20.32 5.25 -69.65
C LEU A 17 21.14 4.31 -68.76
N LEU A 18 20.91 2.99 -68.84
CA LEU A 18 21.72 1.98 -68.15
C LEU A 18 23.08 1.70 -68.83
N PHE A 19 23.27 2.11 -70.09
CA PHE A 19 24.51 1.87 -70.85
C PHE A 19 25.31 3.14 -71.21
N VAL A 20 24.79 4.36 -71.02
CA VAL A 20 25.46 5.61 -71.46
C VAL A 20 25.87 6.55 -70.31
N PHE A 21 25.66 6.19 -69.05
CA PHE A 21 26.29 6.87 -67.91
C PHE A 21 27.05 5.91 -67.00
N PRO A 22 28.31 5.60 -67.36
CA PRO A 22 29.39 5.72 -66.39
C PRO A 22 30.57 6.42 -67.05
N LEU A 23 30.46 7.75 -67.22
CA LEU A 23 31.57 8.60 -67.66
C LEU A 23 31.66 9.83 -66.76
N PHE A 24 31.69 9.60 -65.44
CA PHE A 24 32.29 10.53 -64.50
C PHE A 24 32.99 9.72 -63.40
N HIS A 25 34.33 9.75 -63.48
CA HIS A 25 35.32 9.41 -62.44
C HIS A 25 35.30 7.98 -61.88
N ALA A 26 35.58 6.99 -62.73
CA ALA A 26 36.41 5.88 -62.27
C ALA A 26 37.84 6.44 -62.15
N GLN A 27 38.27 6.78 -60.93
CA GLN A 27 39.71 6.91 -60.65
C GLN A 27 40.34 5.57 -61.05
N GLU A 28 41.31 5.60 -61.98
CA GLU A 28 42.21 4.48 -62.19
C GLU A 28 42.76 4.08 -60.81
N LEU A 29 42.49 2.84 -60.37
CA LEU A 29 43.22 2.25 -59.26
C LEU A 29 44.67 2.10 -59.74
N GLN A 30 45.48 3.12 -59.49
CA GLN A 30 46.90 3.12 -59.79
C GLN A 30 47.55 2.08 -58.87
N THR A 31 47.87 0.90 -59.42
CA THR A 31 48.59 -0.14 -58.67
C THR A 31 50.04 0.29 -58.49
N LEU A 32 50.50 0.38 -57.24
CA LEU A 32 51.88 0.70 -56.92
C LEU A 32 52.84 -0.30 -57.57
N THR A 33 53.93 0.20 -58.14
CA THR A 33 55.00 -0.63 -58.70
C THR A 33 55.82 -1.29 -57.59
N GLU A 34 56.44 -2.44 -57.88
CA GLU A 34 57.33 -3.12 -56.93
C GLU A 34 58.47 -2.21 -56.44
N GLN A 35 58.95 -1.31 -57.31
CA GLN A 35 59.99 -0.35 -56.94
C GLN A 35 59.47 0.67 -55.92
N GLN A 36 58.27 1.22 -56.11
CA GLN A 36 57.64 2.11 -55.13
C GLN A 36 57.44 1.43 -53.78
N ILE A 37 57.01 0.16 -53.77
CA ILE A 37 56.86 -0.62 -52.53
C ILE A 37 58.21 -0.81 -51.82
N LYS A 38 59.28 -1.16 -52.57
CA LYS A 38 60.64 -1.28 -52.01
C LYS A 38 61.15 0.04 -51.45
N ASP A 39 60.92 1.14 -52.16
CA ASP A 39 61.34 2.47 -51.72
C ASP A 39 60.63 2.85 -50.41
N ILE A 40 59.33 2.59 -50.30
CA ILE A 40 58.54 2.80 -49.06
C ILE A 40 59.09 1.92 -47.93
N HIS A 41 59.33 0.63 -48.16
CA HIS A 41 59.84 -0.30 -47.14
C HIS A 41 61.26 0.01 -46.68
N SER A 42 62.03 0.76 -47.47
CA SER A 42 63.38 1.19 -47.13
C SER A 42 63.43 2.37 -46.15
N GLN A 43 62.33 3.12 -45.99
CA GLN A 43 62.25 4.27 -45.08
C GLN A 43 62.19 3.83 -43.62
N LYS A 44 62.95 4.51 -42.74
CA LYS A 44 62.82 4.31 -41.30
C LYS A 44 61.54 4.96 -40.77
N PRO A 45 60.94 4.45 -39.69
CA PRO A 45 59.69 4.98 -39.15
C PRO A 45 59.74 6.50 -38.86
N GLU A 46 60.86 7.00 -38.34
CA GLU A 46 61.09 8.42 -38.03
C GLU A 46 61.16 9.34 -39.26
N ASP A 47 61.47 8.78 -40.44
CA ASP A 47 61.66 9.53 -41.69
C ASP A 47 60.40 9.57 -42.57
N ILE A 48 59.35 8.83 -42.20
CA ILE A 48 58.10 8.75 -42.96
C ILE A 48 57.35 10.10 -42.89
N ASP A 49 57.14 10.71 -44.06
CA ASP A 49 56.39 11.96 -44.22
C ASP A 49 55.02 11.68 -44.85
N PHE A 50 53.97 11.64 -44.02
CA PHE A 50 52.60 11.37 -44.45
C PHE A 50 52.05 12.44 -45.39
N ALA A 51 52.61 13.65 -45.43
CA ALA A 51 52.18 14.68 -46.39
C ALA A 51 52.49 14.27 -47.83
N LYS A 52 53.61 13.54 -48.03
CA LYS A 52 54.10 13.10 -49.36
C LYS A 52 53.53 11.77 -49.83
N LEU A 53 52.98 10.95 -48.92
CA LEU A 53 52.41 9.65 -49.27
C LEU A 53 50.92 9.76 -49.63
N SER A 54 50.51 8.95 -50.61
CA SER A 54 49.12 8.66 -50.93
C SER A 54 48.52 7.61 -49.97
N PRO A 55 47.19 7.50 -49.85
CA PRO A 55 46.55 6.46 -49.03
C PRO A 55 46.97 5.03 -49.41
N GLN A 56 47.15 4.76 -50.72
CA GLN A 56 47.61 3.47 -51.22
C GLN A 56 49.03 3.14 -50.75
N GLU A 57 49.93 4.13 -50.71
CA GLU A 57 51.31 3.97 -50.23
C GLU A 57 51.35 3.76 -48.71
N ILE A 58 50.52 4.49 -47.96
CA ILE A 58 50.37 4.31 -46.50
C ILE A 58 49.87 2.90 -46.16
N ALA A 59 48.97 2.34 -46.96
CA ALA A 59 48.48 0.97 -46.78
C ALA A 59 49.62 -0.07 -46.88
N GLN A 60 50.63 0.18 -47.73
CA GLN A 60 51.78 -0.71 -47.93
C GLN A 60 52.85 -0.64 -46.83
N LEU A 61 52.76 0.30 -45.87
CA LEU A 61 53.71 0.36 -44.75
C LEU A 61 53.79 -0.97 -44.00
N THR A 62 55.01 -1.38 -43.65
CA THR A 62 55.26 -2.61 -42.88
C THR A 62 54.73 -2.48 -41.44
N THR A 63 54.57 -3.60 -40.74
CA THR A 63 54.18 -3.60 -39.32
C THR A 63 55.16 -2.80 -38.48
N VAL A 64 56.47 -2.91 -38.72
CA VAL A 64 57.49 -2.16 -37.97
C VAL A 64 57.32 -0.65 -38.17
N GLN A 65 57.08 -0.22 -39.42
CA GLN A 65 56.81 1.19 -39.74
C GLN A 65 55.53 1.70 -39.06
N LYS A 66 54.42 0.96 -39.19
CA LYS A 66 53.12 1.32 -38.57
C LYS A 66 53.20 1.42 -37.04
N GLN A 67 54.07 0.65 -36.41
CA GLN A 67 54.29 0.67 -34.97
C GLN A 67 55.32 1.73 -34.51
N GLY A 68 56.18 2.19 -35.42
CA GLY A 68 57.27 3.13 -35.13
C GLY A 68 57.00 4.60 -35.46
N VAL A 69 56.04 4.92 -36.34
CA VAL A 69 55.67 6.31 -36.66
C VAL A 69 55.09 7.03 -35.44
N THR A 70 55.50 8.27 -35.21
CA THR A 70 55.06 9.10 -34.07
C THR A 70 53.64 9.64 -34.26
N ALA A 71 53.01 10.09 -33.17
CA ALA A 71 51.68 10.69 -33.21
C ALA A 71 51.67 12.01 -34.00
N GLU A 72 52.73 12.79 -33.89
CA GLU A 72 52.95 14.07 -34.56
C GLU A 72 53.05 13.92 -36.08
N GLN A 73 53.62 12.80 -36.57
CA GLN A 73 53.69 12.51 -38.01
C GLN A 73 52.32 12.20 -38.63
N ILE A 74 51.37 11.65 -37.85
CA ILE A 74 50.08 11.16 -38.37
C ILE A 74 48.90 12.08 -38.07
N LYS A 75 48.98 12.95 -37.04
CA LYS A 75 47.83 13.72 -36.51
C LYS A 75 47.09 14.56 -37.56
N ASP A 76 47.81 15.17 -38.51
CA ASP A 76 47.21 16.05 -39.53
C ASP A 76 46.89 15.29 -40.84
N HIS A 77 47.03 13.95 -40.82
CA HIS A 77 46.89 13.06 -41.98
C HIS A 77 46.06 11.80 -41.66
N LEU A 78 45.28 11.82 -40.57
CA LEU A 78 44.47 10.68 -40.11
C LEU A 78 43.50 10.15 -41.17
N GLU A 79 42.94 11.01 -42.02
CA GLU A 79 42.05 10.64 -43.12
C GLU A 79 42.69 9.75 -44.20
N LYS A 80 44.02 9.82 -44.35
CA LYS A 80 44.76 9.00 -45.33
C LYS A 80 44.93 7.54 -44.86
N ILE A 81 44.63 7.24 -43.60
CA ILE A 81 44.80 5.92 -43.00
C ILE A 81 43.47 5.17 -43.06
N ASP A 82 43.43 4.07 -43.83
CA ASP A 82 42.21 3.26 -43.98
C ASP A 82 41.84 2.43 -42.74
N ASP A 83 42.80 2.17 -41.85
CA ASP A 83 42.60 1.38 -40.63
C ASP A 83 43.58 1.82 -39.54
N LEU A 84 43.09 2.71 -38.68
CA LEU A 84 43.83 3.33 -37.58
C LEU A 84 44.25 2.30 -36.51
N SER A 85 43.54 1.17 -36.37
CA SER A 85 43.86 0.13 -35.39
C SER A 85 45.25 -0.50 -35.60
N LYS A 86 45.79 -0.40 -36.83
CA LYS A 86 47.10 -0.94 -37.20
C LYS A 86 48.28 -0.06 -36.76
N PHE A 87 48.01 1.16 -36.30
CA PHE A 87 49.02 2.15 -35.94
C PHE A 87 49.07 2.36 -34.42
N LYS A 88 50.23 2.09 -33.81
CA LYS A 88 50.41 2.14 -32.35
C LYS A 88 50.05 3.50 -31.74
N ASN A 89 50.38 4.58 -32.44
CA ASN A 89 50.26 5.95 -31.96
C ASN A 89 48.99 6.67 -32.46
N ALA A 90 48.06 5.96 -33.11
CA ALA A 90 46.84 6.55 -33.65
C ALA A 90 45.94 7.17 -32.58
N GLN A 91 45.78 6.52 -31.42
CA GLN A 91 45.02 7.06 -30.29
C GLN A 91 45.61 8.40 -29.81
N THR A 92 46.94 8.47 -29.66
CA THR A 92 47.65 9.69 -29.26
C THR A 92 47.47 10.79 -30.31
N ALA A 93 47.52 10.45 -31.58
CA ALA A 93 47.31 11.41 -32.66
C ALA A 93 45.88 11.97 -32.70
N LEU A 94 44.87 11.12 -32.48
CA LEU A 94 43.47 11.54 -32.31
C LEU A 94 43.31 12.51 -31.13
N GLN A 95 43.94 12.21 -29.99
CA GLN A 95 43.95 13.10 -28.83
C GLN A 95 44.64 14.44 -29.12
N LEU A 96 45.76 14.44 -29.84
CA LEU A 96 46.49 15.66 -30.19
C LEU A 96 45.74 16.53 -31.21
N HIS A 97 45.02 15.91 -32.16
CA HIS A 97 44.31 16.65 -33.22
C HIS A 97 42.93 17.14 -32.78
N PHE A 98 42.13 16.29 -32.12
CA PHE A 98 40.74 16.60 -31.76
C PHE A 98 40.55 16.91 -30.26
N GLY A 99 41.52 16.57 -29.40
CA GLY A 99 41.35 16.69 -27.95
C GLY A 99 40.45 15.60 -27.34
N THR A 100 40.07 14.58 -28.11
CA THR A 100 39.24 13.44 -27.67
C THR A 100 40.10 12.21 -27.35
N THR A 101 39.86 11.59 -26.19
CA THR A 101 40.61 10.40 -25.77
C THR A 101 39.96 9.15 -26.34
N VAL A 102 40.63 8.50 -27.28
CA VAL A 102 40.21 7.18 -27.80
C VAL A 102 41.01 6.09 -27.12
N LYS A 103 40.39 5.32 -26.22
CA LYS A 103 41.06 4.27 -25.42
C LYS A 103 41.46 3.07 -26.27
N SER A 104 40.62 2.67 -27.22
CA SER A 104 40.91 1.60 -28.17
C SER A 104 40.27 1.87 -29.52
N LEU A 105 40.90 1.31 -30.55
CA LEU A 105 40.46 1.36 -31.94
C LEU A 105 40.29 -0.09 -32.43
N GLY A 106 39.04 -0.49 -32.69
CA GLY A 106 38.74 -1.77 -33.29
C GLY A 106 39.15 -1.84 -34.75
N GLN A 107 39.17 -3.06 -35.30
CA GLN A 107 39.48 -3.28 -36.71
C GLN A 107 38.62 -2.39 -37.63
N GLY A 108 39.26 -1.77 -38.63
CA GLY A 108 38.57 -0.96 -39.62
C GLY A 108 38.20 0.45 -39.14
N ALA A 109 38.76 0.91 -38.02
CA ALA A 109 38.61 2.27 -37.53
C ALA A 109 39.18 3.30 -38.53
N LYS A 110 38.38 4.27 -38.97
CA LYS A 110 38.77 5.27 -39.97
C LYS A 110 38.21 6.65 -39.63
N ILE A 111 38.94 7.70 -40.04
CA ILE A 111 38.46 9.08 -40.02
C ILE A 111 38.03 9.49 -41.43
N THR A 112 36.90 10.17 -41.54
CA THR A 112 36.43 10.79 -42.79
C THR A 112 35.90 12.19 -42.46
N GLY A 113 36.60 13.23 -42.90
CA GLY A 113 36.39 14.56 -42.33
C GLY A 113 36.79 14.55 -40.86
N THR A 114 35.83 14.89 -40.01
CA THR A 114 35.96 14.94 -38.56
C THR A 114 35.26 13.77 -37.86
N ILE A 115 34.76 12.81 -38.63
CA ILE A 115 33.98 11.66 -38.13
C ILE A 115 34.87 10.44 -37.98
N LEU A 116 34.95 9.90 -36.76
CA LEU A 116 35.48 8.57 -36.49
C LEU A 116 34.41 7.53 -36.73
N GLN A 117 34.68 6.52 -37.55
CA GLN A 117 33.73 5.46 -37.87
C GLN A 117 34.40 4.10 -37.96
N ALA A 118 33.62 3.04 -37.75
CA ALA A 118 34.04 1.68 -38.07
C ALA A 118 33.60 1.32 -39.50
N THR A 119 34.54 0.83 -40.31
CA THR A 119 34.24 0.31 -41.66
C THR A 119 33.76 -1.16 -41.65
N THR A 120 33.74 -1.79 -40.47
CA THR A 120 33.28 -3.17 -40.25
C THR A 120 32.40 -3.25 -39.00
N GLY A 121 31.55 -4.27 -38.91
CA GLY A 121 30.71 -4.51 -37.74
C GLY A 121 29.47 -3.60 -37.70
N ALA A 122 29.15 -3.03 -36.53
CA ALA A 122 27.97 -2.20 -36.29
C ALA A 122 27.99 -0.87 -37.06
N GLY A 123 29.16 -0.43 -37.52
CA GLY A 123 29.30 0.78 -38.34
C GLY A 123 28.90 2.05 -37.61
N GLU A 124 29.12 2.10 -36.29
CA GLU A 124 28.87 3.30 -35.49
C GLU A 124 29.89 4.39 -35.82
N SER A 125 29.48 5.65 -35.62
CA SER A 125 30.21 6.84 -36.06
C SER A 125 30.08 7.97 -35.05
N ILE A 126 31.11 8.78 -34.86
CA ILE A 126 31.05 9.93 -33.96
C ILE A 126 31.86 11.11 -34.50
N GLU A 127 31.24 12.28 -34.52
CA GLU A 127 31.83 13.56 -34.92
C GLU A 127 32.73 14.09 -33.79
N LEU A 128 34.06 14.08 -34.00
CA LEU A 128 35.04 14.35 -32.95
C LEU A 128 35.27 15.85 -32.68
N SER A 129 34.99 16.73 -33.64
CA SER A 129 35.31 18.17 -33.52
C SER A 129 34.61 18.86 -32.34
N SER A 130 33.44 18.36 -31.94
CA SER A 130 32.63 18.87 -30.82
C SER A 130 32.87 18.12 -29.50
N LYS A 131 33.81 17.17 -29.46
CA LYS A 131 33.97 16.17 -28.38
C LYS A 131 35.31 16.31 -27.65
N GLN A 132 35.80 17.54 -27.52
CA GLN A 132 36.99 17.81 -26.72
C GLN A 132 36.78 17.35 -25.27
N GLY A 133 37.74 16.58 -24.74
CA GLY A 133 37.67 16.03 -23.38
C GLY A 133 36.78 14.80 -23.22
N TRP A 134 36.15 14.30 -24.29
CA TRP A 134 35.41 13.05 -24.26
C TRP A 134 36.36 11.85 -24.22
N GLU A 135 35.86 10.75 -23.67
CA GLU A 135 36.57 9.48 -23.64
C GLU A 135 35.71 8.39 -24.27
N LEU A 136 36.25 7.72 -25.28
CA LEU A 136 35.52 6.72 -26.06
C LEU A 136 36.37 5.50 -26.40
N THR A 137 35.70 4.40 -26.69
CA THR A 137 36.26 3.11 -27.12
C THR A 137 35.54 2.69 -28.39
N LEU A 138 36.28 2.53 -29.49
CA LEU A 138 35.76 1.84 -30.66
C LEU A 138 36.14 0.37 -30.55
N THR A 139 35.13 -0.50 -30.51
CA THR A 139 35.31 -1.95 -30.32
C THR A 139 35.57 -2.68 -31.65
N ASP A 140 36.10 -3.90 -31.59
CA ASP A 140 36.27 -4.75 -32.79
C ASP A 140 34.95 -5.13 -33.47
N LYS A 141 33.82 -4.98 -32.76
CA LYS A 141 32.48 -5.16 -33.32
C LYS A 141 31.96 -3.92 -34.02
N GLY A 142 32.74 -2.84 -34.09
CA GLY A 142 32.35 -1.58 -34.73
C GLY A 142 31.39 -0.73 -33.91
N GLU A 143 31.29 -0.94 -32.59
CA GLU A 143 30.51 -0.12 -31.66
C GLU A 143 31.39 0.95 -31.00
N ILE A 144 30.85 2.16 -30.81
CA ILE A 144 31.47 3.28 -30.11
C ILE A 144 30.84 3.39 -28.72
N LEU A 145 31.66 3.15 -27.70
CA LEU A 145 31.28 3.22 -26.29
C LEU A 145 31.88 4.49 -25.68
N VAL A 146 31.05 5.32 -25.05
CA VAL A 146 31.46 6.58 -24.42
C VAL A 146 31.40 6.44 -22.90
N THR A 147 32.50 6.76 -22.24
CA THR A 147 32.68 6.66 -20.78
C THR A 147 32.82 8.03 -20.11
N ARG A 148 33.15 9.10 -20.86
CA ARG A 148 33.20 10.50 -20.39
C ARG A 148 32.78 11.46 -21.51
N PRO A 149 32.24 12.65 -21.18
CA PRO A 149 32.07 13.23 -19.83
C PRO A 149 30.86 12.70 -19.05
N HIS A 150 30.79 13.03 -17.76
CA HIS A 150 29.63 12.71 -16.90
C HIS A 150 28.46 13.68 -17.09
N VAL A 151 28.63 14.74 -17.88
CA VAL A 151 27.57 15.67 -18.26
C VAL A 151 27.69 15.95 -19.76
N ILE A 152 26.63 15.72 -20.51
CA ILE A 152 26.56 15.95 -21.96
C ILE A 152 25.43 16.93 -22.25
N ASN A 153 25.71 17.96 -23.06
CA ASN A 153 24.65 18.81 -23.60
C ASN A 153 24.12 18.20 -24.90
N ARG A 154 22.80 18.19 -25.09
CA ARG A 154 22.16 17.58 -26.26
C ARG A 154 22.65 18.16 -27.59
N ASN A 155 23.00 19.44 -27.60
CA ASN A 155 23.57 20.13 -28.76
C ASN A 155 24.98 19.64 -29.16
N GLN A 156 25.67 18.90 -28.30
CA GLN A 156 26.96 18.27 -28.62
C GLN A 156 26.78 16.95 -29.38
N ILE A 157 25.57 16.40 -29.45
CA ILE A 157 25.26 15.14 -30.15
C ILE A 157 24.73 15.49 -31.55
N ALA A 158 25.58 15.28 -32.56
CA ALA A 158 25.23 15.54 -33.95
C ALA A 158 24.28 14.46 -34.50
N ASN A 159 23.51 14.79 -35.55
CA ASN A 159 22.64 13.79 -36.20
C ASN A 159 23.43 12.66 -36.90
N THR A 160 24.71 12.88 -37.18
CA THR A 160 25.64 11.86 -37.72
C THR A 160 26.23 10.97 -36.63
N ASP A 161 26.03 11.30 -35.36
CA ASP A 161 26.54 10.50 -34.25
C ASP A 161 25.71 9.22 -34.09
N ALA A 162 26.42 8.14 -33.82
CA ALA A 162 25.96 6.81 -33.48
C ALA A 162 26.91 6.23 -32.42
N PHE A 163 26.49 6.15 -31.16
CA PHE A 163 27.32 5.64 -30.05
C PHE A 163 26.46 5.19 -28.86
N THR A 164 27.07 4.58 -27.84
CA THR A 164 26.42 4.16 -26.60
C THR A 164 27.11 4.73 -25.37
N LEU A 165 26.35 5.34 -24.45
CA LEU A 165 26.84 5.76 -23.13
C LEU A 165 26.87 4.55 -22.19
N THR A 166 28.04 4.16 -21.67
CA THR A 166 28.17 2.96 -20.80
C THR A 166 28.27 3.29 -19.32
N GLU A 167 28.59 4.54 -18.99
CA GLU A 167 28.69 5.05 -17.62
C GLU A 167 27.49 5.95 -17.29
N ASN A 168 27.33 6.29 -16.01
CA ASN A 168 26.35 7.27 -15.58
C ASN A 168 26.72 8.67 -16.12
N VAL A 169 25.79 9.25 -16.85
CA VAL A 169 25.89 10.59 -17.44
C VAL A 169 24.61 11.38 -17.14
N ASP A 170 24.73 12.69 -16.97
CA ASP A 170 23.58 13.59 -16.96
C ASP A 170 23.45 14.25 -18.34
N LEU A 171 22.25 14.23 -18.92
CA LEU A 171 21.95 14.82 -20.22
C LEU A 171 21.21 16.15 -20.04
N VAL A 172 21.82 17.24 -20.50
CA VAL A 172 21.20 18.57 -20.51
C VAL A 172 20.52 18.78 -21.87
N LEU A 173 19.21 18.94 -21.88
CA LEU A 173 18.38 19.16 -23.08
C LEU A 173 18.52 20.61 -23.60
N GLU A 174 17.98 20.89 -24.79
CA GLU A 174 18.03 22.24 -25.39
C GLU A 174 17.34 23.32 -24.55
N ASP A 175 16.31 22.94 -23.78
CA ASP A 175 15.56 23.84 -22.89
C ASP A 175 16.23 24.04 -21.51
N GLY A 176 17.37 23.39 -21.27
CA GLY A 176 18.11 23.43 -20.01
C GLY A 176 17.68 22.39 -18.97
N THR A 177 16.64 21.60 -19.25
CA THR A 177 16.24 20.47 -18.40
C THR A 177 17.37 19.45 -18.33
N THR A 178 17.64 18.91 -17.14
CA THR A 178 18.67 17.88 -16.95
C THR A 178 18.03 16.54 -16.65
N ILE A 179 18.21 15.57 -17.54
CA ILE A 179 17.85 14.17 -17.31
C ILE A 179 19.04 13.50 -16.63
N LYS A 180 18.85 13.06 -15.38
CA LYS A 180 19.93 12.55 -14.54
C LYS A 180 20.17 11.05 -14.76
N GLN A 181 21.38 10.61 -14.41
CA GLN A 181 21.71 9.17 -14.28
C GLN A 181 21.35 8.32 -15.51
N ILE A 182 21.55 8.86 -16.72
CA ILE A 182 21.38 8.07 -17.94
C ILE A 182 22.55 7.11 -18.11
N LYS A 183 22.25 5.82 -18.34
CA LYS A 183 23.25 4.76 -18.51
C LYS A 183 22.75 3.70 -19.50
N ASN A 184 23.67 3.19 -20.33
CA ASN A 184 23.40 2.21 -21.39
C ASN A 184 22.41 2.71 -22.46
N ILE A 185 22.42 4.01 -22.71
CA ILE A 185 21.60 4.67 -23.73
C ILE A 185 22.42 4.82 -25.01
N SER A 186 21.85 4.44 -26.14
CA SER A 186 22.43 4.64 -27.46
C SER A 186 21.83 5.87 -28.13
N PHE A 187 22.64 6.55 -28.93
CA PHE A 187 22.21 7.64 -29.80
C PHE A 187 22.44 7.25 -31.24
N LYS A 188 21.51 7.57 -32.14
CA LYS A 188 21.66 7.42 -33.59
C LYS A 188 20.68 8.35 -34.30
N GLN A 189 21.13 9.07 -35.32
CA GLN A 189 20.26 9.98 -36.10
C GLN A 189 19.56 11.03 -35.23
N GLY A 190 20.22 11.49 -34.17
CA GLY A 190 19.65 12.44 -33.21
C GLY A 190 18.57 11.86 -32.28
N LYS A 191 18.29 10.55 -32.34
CA LYS A 191 17.36 9.88 -31.41
C LYS A 191 18.13 9.14 -30.32
N ALA A 192 17.61 9.18 -29.10
CA ALA A 192 18.06 8.34 -28.00
C ALA A 192 17.23 7.04 -27.97
N TYR A 193 17.86 5.91 -27.67
CA TYR A 193 17.17 4.62 -27.64
C TYR A 193 17.92 3.59 -26.79
N VAL A 194 17.20 2.55 -26.38
CA VAL A 194 17.76 1.35 -25.74
C VAL A 194 17.80 0.22 -26.77
N LYS A 195 19.00 -0.26 -27.07
CA LYS A 195 19.22 -1.37 -28.02
C LYS A 195 18.43 -2.62 -27.60
N LYS A 196 17.92 -3.38 -28.58
CA LYS A 196 17.29 -4.68 -28.36
C LYS A 196 18.20 -5.63 -27.55
N GLY A 197 17.62 -6.34 -26.60
CA GLY A 197 18.28 -7.26 -25.68
C GLY A 197 19.11 -6.57 -24.59
N LYS A 198 18.95 -5.26 -24.39
CA LYS A 198 19.68 -4.47 -23.38
C LYS A 198 18.76 -3.86 -22.35
N GLU A 199 19.39 -3.40 -21.27
CA GLU A 199 18.77 -2.73 -20.15
C GLU A 199 19.46 -1.39 -19.95
N ALA A 200 18.69 -0.40 -19.53
CA ALA A 200 19.18 0.96 -19.35
C ALA A 200 18.54 1.64 -18.15
N THR A 201 19.21 2.65 -17.63
CA THR A 201 18.67 3.52 -16.58
C THR A 201 18.52 4.92 -17.15
N VAL A 202 17.38 5.56 -16.86
CA VAL A 202 17.09 6.94 -17.21
C VAL A 202 16.38 7.56 -16.01
N ASP A 203 17.02 8.54 -15.36
CA ASP A 203 16.52 9.14 -14.12
C ASP A 203 16.16 8.06 -13.07
N ALA A 204 14.95 8.08 -12.50
CA ALA A 204 14.47 7.09 -11.54
C ALA A 204 13.72 5.91 -12.20
N TYR A 205 14.09 5.55 -13.44
CA TYR A 205 13.48 4.46 -14.21
C TYR A 205 14.54 3.49 -14.73
N HIS A 206 14.22 2.20 -14.63
CA HIS A 206 15.00 1.15 -15.25
C HIS A 206 14.19 0.51 -16.38
N LEU A 207 14.77 0.43 -17.57
CA LEU A 207 14.11 0.02 -18.80
C LEU A 207 14.69 -1.29 -19.32
N TYR A 208 13.81 -2.18 -19.78
CA TYR A 208 14.17 -3.47 -20.35
C TYR A 208 13.70 -3.57 -21.80
N ALA A 209 14.64 -3.44 -22.74
CA ALA A 209 14.38 -3.56 -24.18
C ALA A 209 14.54 -5.01 -24.66
N LYS A 210 13.82 -5.97 -24.05
CA LYS A 210 14.08 -7.42 -24.24
C LYS A 210 13.87 -7.89 -25.69
N GLU A 211 12.75 -7.54 -26.29
CA GLU A 211 12.31 -8.10 -27.58
C GLU A 211 12.50 -7.14 -28.76
N ASN A 212 12.50 -5.85 -28.49
CA ASN A 212 12.59 -4.76 -29.46
C ASN A 212 13.44 -3.62 -28.90
N GLU A 213 13.88 -2.75 -29.80
CA GLU A 213 14.42 -1.45 -29.44
C GLU A 213 13.33 -0.59 -28.78
N VAL A 214 13.73 0.31 -27.88
CA VAL A 214 12.85 1.28 -27.23
C VAL A 214 13.41 2.68 -27.45
N THR A 215 12.70 3.50 -28.21
CA THR A 215 13.06 4.89 -28.47
C THR A 215 12.70 5.75 -27.27
N LEU A 216 13.59 6.68 -26.92
CA LEU A 216 13.44 7.56 -25.77
C LEU A 216 13.13 8.97 -26.22
N TYR A 217 12.12 9.54 -25.60
CA TYR A 217 11.67 10.90 -25.84
C TYR A 217 11.78 11.71 -24.56
N PHE A 218 12.21 12.97 -24.69
CA PHE A 218 12.37 13.89 -23.56
C PHE A 218 11.60 15.17 -23.86
N ASN A 219 10.66 15.52 -22.99
CA ASN A 219 9.77 16.68 -23.12
C ASN A 219 8.89 16.70 -24.39
N GLU A 220 8.67 15.56 -25.02
CA GLU A 220 7.85 15.44 -26.23
C GLU A 220 7.14 14.08 -26.32
N LEU A 221 6.01 14.05 -27.04
CA LEU A 221 5.30 12.83 -27.38
C LEU A 221 5.65 12.42 -28.82
N PRO A 222 5.78 11.11 -29.11
CA PRO A 222 6.02 10.66 -30.46
C PRO A 222 4.79 10.84 -31.36
N GLU A 223 5.02 11.21 -32.63
CA GLU A 223 3.97 11.24 -33.67
C GLU A 223 3.54 9.82 -34.15
N SER A 224 4.20 8.77 -33.63
CA SER A 224 3.99 7.31 -33.70
C SER A 224 4.33 6.54 -34.99
N GLN A 225 5.20 5.52 -34.84
CA GLN A 225 5.20 4.15 -35.43
C GLN A 225 6.29 3.26 -34.73
N GLU A 226 6.59 3.47 -33.45
CA GLU A 226 7.70 2.77 -32.77
C GLU A 226 7.40 2.47 -31.29
N ASN A 227 8.19 1.59 -30.69
CA ASN A 227 8.11 1.31 -29.25
C ASN A 227 8.85 2.40 -28.50
N TYR A 228 8.22 3.00 -27.49
CA TYR A 228 8.78 4.19 -26.87
C TYR A 228 8.55 4.30 -25.37
N PHE A 229 9.44 5.07 -24.74
CA PHE A 229 9.28 5.61 -23.40
C PHE A 229 9.57 7.11 -23.45
N SER A 230 8.60 7.92 -23.04
CA SER A 230 8.71 9.38 -23.01
C SER A 230 8.67 9.88 -21.58
N ILE A 231 9.63 10.74 -21.23
CA ILE A 231 9.62 11.54 -20.00
C ILE A 231 9.09 12.92 -20.36
N LEU A 232 7.99 13.32 -19.71
CA LEU A 232 7.30 14.58 -19.90
C LEU A 232 7.44 15.45 -18.63
N PRO A 233 7.27 16.78 -18.71
CA PRO A 233 7.31 17.64 -17.53
C PRO A 233 6.34 17.21 -16.43
N GLU A 234 5.16 16.74 -16.82
CA GLU A 234 4.10 16.32 -15.89
C GLU A 234 4.02 14.79 -15.69
N GLY A 235 4.94 13.99 -16.22
CA GLY A 235 4.91 12.54 -16.00
C GLY A 235 5.59 11.72 -17.08
N ILE A 236 4.97 10.60 -17.48
CA ILE A 236 5.55 9.68 -18.48
C ILE A 236 4.50 9.18 -19.47
N SER A 237 4.94 8.78 -20.65
CA SER A 237 4.11 8.04 -21.61
C SER A 237 4.88 6.82 -22.14
N ILE A 238 4.18 5.70 -22.25
CA ILE A 238 4.72 4.44 -22.74
C ILE A 238 3.79 3.95 -23.84
N GLY A 239 4.36 3.49 -24.96
CA GLY A 239 3.57 2.89 -26.02
C GLY A 239 4.37 1.90 -26.86
N THR A 240 3.65 1.00 -27.50
CA THR A 240 4.24 -0.05 -28.32
C THR A 240 3.63 -0.11 -29.72
N THR A 241 4.34 -0.80 -30.59
CA THR A 241 3.83 -1.30 -31.88
C THR A 241 3.09 -2.63 -31.67
N GLU A 242 2.34 -3.10 -32.66
CA GLU A 242 1.51 -4.32 -32.59
C GLU A 242 2.26 -5.60 -32.18
N SER A 243 3.58 -5.66 -32.37
CA SER A 243 4.42 -6.80 -31.96
C SER A 243 5.48 -6.39 -30.93
N GLY A 244 5.29 -5.25 -30.29
CA GLY A 244 6.28 -4.61 -29.43
C GLY A 244 6.01 -4.82 -27.96
N LEU A 245 7.07 -4.68 -27.17
CA LEU A 245 7.09 -4.80 -25.73
C LEU A 245 7.96 -3.69 -25.13
N VAL A 246 7.42 -2.93 -24.20
CA VAL A 246 8.18 -1.98 -23.36
C VAL A 246 7.94 -2.34 -21.91
N HIS A 247 9.03 -2.59 -21.18
CA HIS A 247 9.00 -2.92 -19.76
C HIS A 247 9.84 -1.91 -18.98
N VAL A 248 9.22 -1.28 -17.99
CA VAL A 248 9.79 -0.20 -17.19
C VAL A 248 9.50 -0.45 -15.72
N ASP A 249 10.55 -0.37 -14.91
CA ASP A 249 10.49 -0.43 -13.46
C ASP A 249 10.87 0.94 -12.88
N PRO A 250 9.89 1.75 -12.44
CA PRO A 250 10.14 2.88 -11.56
C PRO A 250 10.90 2.42 -10.30
N GLN A 251 11.97 3.12 -9.96
CA GLN A 251 12.88 2.73 -8.87
C GLN A 251 12.53 3.43 -7.55
N PRO A 252 12.93 2.86 -6.38
CA PRO A 252 12.86 3.58 -5.11
C PRO A 252 13.46 4.99 -5.21
N GLY A 253 12.74 5.98 -4.67
CA GLY A 253 13.07 7.40 -4.83
C GLY A 253 12.35 8.09 -5.99
N ASN A 254 11.61 7.35 -6.83
CA ASN A 254 10.82 7.94 -7.90
C ASN A 254 9.74 8.89 -7.35
N LYS A 255 9.82 10.16 -7.75
CA LYS A 255 8.94 11.24 -7.26
C LYS A 255 7.53 11.17 -7.84
N LEU A 256 7.39 10.86 -9.14
CA LEU A 256 6.08 10.76 -9.81
C LEU A 256 5.16 9.77 -9.09
N PHE A 257 5.73 8.66 -8.63
CA PHE A 257 5.02 7.59 -7.94
C PHE A 257 5.11 7.65 -6.41
N ALA A 258 5.71 8.71 -5.85
CA ALA A 258 5.93 8.85 -4.40
C ALA A 258 6.54 7.58 -3.75
N MET A 259 7.53 6.97 -4.42
CA MET A 259 8.28 5.80 -3.95
C MET A 259 9.32 6.16 -2.89
N VAL A 260 8.89 6.96 -1.92
CA VAL A 260 9.70 7.59 -0.87
C VAL A 260 9.05 7.38 0.49
N LYS A 261 9.86 7.54 1.54
CA LYS A 261 9.42 7.59 2.95
C LYS A 261 10.01 8.81 3.65
N ARG A 262 9.39 9.20 4.76
CA ARG A 262 9.89 10.27 5.62
C ARG A 262 11.07 9.76 6.45
N ASN A 263 12.10 10.59 6.54
CA ASN A 263 13.25 10.41 7.41
C ASN A 263 13.31 11.58 8.40
N TYR A 264 13.08 11.26 9.67
CA TYR A 264 12.98 12.20 10.78
C TYR A 264 14.34 12.57 11.41
N ALA A 265 15.46 12.26 10.75
CA ALA A 265 16.79 12.72 11.18
C ALA A 265 16.93 14.25 11.16
N THR A 266 16.06 14.96 10.43
CA THR A 266 16.00 16.42 10.36
C THR A 266 14.54 16.90 10.47
N LEU A 267 14.33 18.16 10.86
CA LEU A 267 13.01 18.81 10.89
C LEU A 267 13.02 20.06 9.99
N PRO A 268 12.10 20.18 9.01
CA PRO A 268 11.07 19.19 8.62
C PRO A 268 11.68 17.87 8.10
N PRO A 269 10.96 16.74 8.18
CA PRO A 269 11.48 15.44 7.77
C PRO A 269 11.86 15.46 6.29
N SER A 270 13.05 14.92 5.99
CA SER A 270 13.52 14.72 4.61
C SER A 270 12.83 13.52 3.97
N LEU A 271 12.69 13.52 2.64
CA LEU A 271 12.21 12.37 1.88
C LEU A 271 13.40 11.55 1.38
N VAL A 272 13.36 10.24 1.61
CA VAL A 272 14.37 9.28 1.15
C VAL A 272 13.71 8.14 0.39
N PRO A 273 14.42 7.44 -0.51
CA PRO A 273 13.90 6.24 -1.17
C PRO A 273 13.31 5.23 -0.17
N ASP A 274 12.17 4.63 -0.53
CA ASP A 274 11.62 3.49 0.21
C ASP A 274 11.83 2.20 -0.59
N ASP A 275 12.87 1.43 -0.23
CA ASP A 275 13.25 0.20 -0.93
C ASP A 275 12.19 -0.92 -0.86
N ARG A 276 11.15 -0.74 -0.04
CA ARG A 276 10.00 -1.66 0.03
C ARG A 276 9.03 -1.43 -1.12
N ASP A 277 8.97 -0.22 -1.67
CA ASP A 277 8.01 0.11 -2.73
C ASP A 277 8.44 -0.54 -4.04
N THR A 278 7.55 -1.32 -4.65
CA THR A 278 7.81 -1.95 -5.95
C THR A 278 6.73 -1.58 -6.96
N LEU A 279 7.16 -1.25 -8.17
CA LEU A 279 6.30 -0.99 -9.31
C LEU A 279 6.99 -1.46 -10.59
N SER A 280 6.25 -2.19 -11.40
CA SER A 280 6.69 -2.68 -12.71
C SER A 280 5.55 -2.49 -13.70
N ILE A 281 5.86 -1.91 -14.85
CA ILE A 281 4.89 -1.55 -15.88
C ILE A 281 5.35 -2.17 -17.20
N GLN A 282 4.49 -2.97 -17.79
CA GLN A 282 4.73 -3.63 -19.06
C GLN A 282 3.61 -3.27 -20.04
N VAL A 283 3.96 -2.76 -21.21
CA VAL A 283 3.04 -2.43 -22.30
C VAL A 283 3.40 -3.28 -23.50
N SER A 284 2.40 -3.92 -24.13
CA SER A 284 2.63 -4.79 -25.29
C SER A 284 1.54 -4.67 -26.35
N ASP A 285 1.82 -5.24 -27.52
CA ASP A 285 0.84 -5.53 -28.58
C ASP A 285 0.09 -4.30 -29.11
N GLY A 286 0.79 -3.16 -29.23
CA GLY A 286 0.25 -1.91 -29.79
C GLY A 286 -0.38 -0.98 -28.77
N ASP A 287 -0.42 -1.35 -27.49
CA ASP A 287 -1.06 -0.56 -26.45
C ASP A 287 -0.26 0.68 -26.03
N GLY A 288 -0.85 1.47 -25.13
CA GLY A 288 -0.18 2.59 -24.50
C GLY A 288 -0.79 2.99 -23.17
N LEU A 289 0.04 3.64 -22.36
CA LEU A 289 -0.41 4.31 -21.14
C LEU A 289 0.25 5.68 -21.01
N GLN A 290 -0.43 6.55 -20.30
CA GLN A 290 0.09 7.83 -19.86
C GLN A 290 -0.05 7.93 -18.35
N VAL A 291 0.99 8.41 -17.68
CA VAL A 291 0.99 8.71 -16.25
C VAL A 291 1.16 10.20 -16.09
N THR A 292 0.23 10.83 -15.38
CA THR A 292 0.23 12.26 -15.11
C THR A 292 0.37 12.49 -13.61
N SER A 293 1.30 13.36 -13.23
CA SER A 293 1.48 13.82 -11.86
C SER A 293 0.25 14.62 -11.42
N ARG A 294 -0.15 14.43 -10.16
CA ARG A 294 -1.15 15.27 -9.49
C ARG A 294 -0.62 15.80 -8.15
N GLU A 295 0.72 15.86 -8.04
CA GLU A 295 1.42 16.24 -6.81
C GLU A 295 1.02 17.65 -6.33
N GLU A 296 0.90 18.62 -7.24
CA GLU A 296 0.47 19.99 -6.91
C GLU A 296 -0.93 20.05 -6.28
N SER A 297 -1.78 19.07 -6.60
CA SER A 297 -3.13 18.93 -6.02
C SER A 297 -3.14 18.01 -4.78
N GLY A 298 -1.99 17.49 -4.34
CA GLY A 298 -1.87 16.58 -3.22
C GLY A 298 -2.37 15.16 -3.49
N PHE A 299 -2.56 14.79 -4.76
CA PHE A 299 -3.09 13.48 -5.17
C PHE A 299 -2.01 12.58 -5.81
N THR A 300 -2.17 11.27 -5.64
CA THR A 300 -1.34 10.23 -6.27
C THR A 300 -1.38 10.35 -7.79
N PRO A 301 -0.40 9.83 -8.54
CA PRO A 301 -0.42 9.93 -9.99
C PRO A 301 -1.66 9.26 -10.61
N LEU A 302 -2.10 9.81 -11.74
CA LEU A 302 -3.18 9.24 -12.56
C LEU A 302 -2.59 8.51 -13.75
N ILE A 303 -2.92 7.23 -13.89
CA ILE A 303 -2.63 6.38 -15.03
C ILE A 303 -3.86 6.35 -15.93
N THR A 304 -3.69 6.73 -17.18
CA THR A 304 -4.71 6.65 -18.23
C THR A 304 -4.28 5.62 -19.26
N HIS A 305 -5.08 4.56 -19.38
CA HIS A 305 -4.90 3.53 -20.39
C HIS A 305 -5.47 4.03 -21.74
N GLN A 306 -4.70 3.88 -22.82
CA GLN A 306 -5.08 4.41 -24.13
C GLN A 306 -5.93 3.41 -24.96
N ASP A 307 -6.04 2.15 -24.52
CA ASP A 307 -6.86 1.07 -25.08
C ASP A 307 -6.76 0.93 -26.61
N LYS A 308 -5.56 0.58 -27.10
CA LYS A 308 -5.29 0.41 -28.54
C LYS A 308 -5.35 -1.05 -29.01
N ASN A 309 -6.16 -1.89 -28.36
CA ASN A 309 -6.29 -3.34 -28.59
C ASN A 309 -5.08 -4.21 -28.20
N GLY A 310 -4.11 -3.66 -27.46
CA GLY A 310 -2.99 -4.42 -26.90
C GLY A 310 -3.23 -4.79 -25.43
N ALA A 311 -2.13 -4.92 -24.68
CA ALA A 311 -2.16 -5.26 -23.28
C ALA A 311 -1.26 -4.37 -22.42
N VAL A 312 -1.70 -4.08 -21.19
CA VAL A 312 -0.87 -3.47 -20.15
C VAL A 312 -0.88 -4.34 -18.90
N GLN A 313 0.29 -4.68 -18.38
CA GLN A 313 0.45 -5.32 -17.08
C GLN A 313 1.14 -4.37 -16.10
N ILE A 314 0.52 -4.13 -14.95
CA ILE A 314 1.09 -3.37 -13.85
C ILE A 314 1.24 -4.28 -12.64
N ARG A 315 2.44 -4.42 -12.11
CA ARG A 315 2.71 -5.17 -10.87
C ARG A 315 3.19 -4.21 -9.81
N THR A 316 2.63 -4.29 -8.61
CA THR A 316 3.04 -3.44 -7.50
C THR A 316 2.83 -4.14 -6.16
N GLY A 317 3.84 -4.09 -5.30
CA GLY A 317 3.83 -4.84 -4.04
C GLY A 317 3.60 -6.33 -4.30
N ARG A 318 2.52 -6.88 -3.73
CA ARG A 318 2.07 -8.26 -3.98
C ARG A 318 0.92 -8.40 -4.98
N MET A 319 0.53 -7.32 -5.65
CA MET A 319 -0.62 -7.28 -6.56
C MET A 319 -0.20 -7.17 -8.03
N ALA A 320 -1.05 -7.65 -8.93
CA ALA A 320 -0.91 -7.41 -10.35
C ALA A 320 -2.24 -7.08 -11.02
N PHE A 321 -2.20 -6.16 -11.97
CA PHE A 321 -3.33 -5.66 -12.74
C PHE A 321 -3.03 -5.87 -14.22
N HIS A 322 -3.96 -6.46 -14.95
CA HIS A 322 -3.86 -6.66 -16.40
C HIS A 322 -4.99 -5.89 -17.07
N LEU A 323 -4.65 -5.07 -18.05
CA LEU A 323 -5.58 -4.29 -18.83
C LEU A 323 -5.57 -4.82 -20.25
N GLU A 324 -6.69 -5.42 -20.65
CA GLU A 324 -6.87 -5.99 -21.98
C GLU A 324 -8.33 -5.85 -22.39
N TYR A 325 -8.59 -5.51 -23.65
CA TYR A 325 -9.93 -5.39 -24.23
C TYR A 325 -10.86 -4.47 -23.41
N GLY A 326 -10.32 -3.32 -22.97
CA GLY A 326 -11.03 -2.34 -22.15
C GLY A 326 -11.46 -2.80 -20.75
N LYS A 327 -10.85 -3.87 -20.20
CA LYS A 327 -11.16 -4.40 -18.86
C LYS A 327 -9.94 -4.39 -17.97
N ILE A 328 -10.17 -4.21 -16.67
CA ILE A 328 -9.15 -4.36 -15.63
C ILE A 328 -9.36 -5.73 -14.96
N LEU A 329 -8.38 -6.62 -15.12
CA LEU A 329 -8.31 -7.91 -14.43
C LEU A 329 -7.34 -7.81 -13.27
N VAL A 330 -7.80 -8.16 -12.07
CA VAL A 330 -6.99 -8.09 -10.85
C VAL A 330 -6.53 -9.47 -10.43
N SER A 331 -5.23 -9.64 -10.27
CA SER A 331 -4.62 -10.76 -9.56
C SER A 331 -4.42 -10.35 -8.11
N GLN A 332 -5.18 -10.98 -7.21
CA GLN A 332 -5.08 -10.72 -5.77
C GLN A 332 -3.69 -11.07 -5.23
N SER A 333 -3.31 -10.41 -4.14
CA SER A 333 -2.12 -10.75 -3.39
C SER A 333 -2.13 -12.21 -2.95
N LYS A 334 -0.97 -12.86 -2.95
CA LYS A 334 -0.81 -14.12 -2.22
C LYS A 334 -0.81 -13.85 -0.72
N PRO A 335 -1.28 -14.79 0.11
CA PRO A 335 -1.13 -14.75 1.57
C PRO A 335 0.31 -14.42 1.99
N LEU A 336 0.45 -13.80 3.16
CA LEU A 336 1.75 -13.44 3.71
C LEU A 336 2.62 -14.69 3.87
N PRO A 337 3.86 -14.69 3.37
CA PRO A 337 4.80 -15.78 3.61
C PRO A 337 5.23 -15.75 5.08
N PHE A 338 4.69 -16.66 5.91
CA PHE A 338 5.09 -16.82 7.32
C PHE A 338 6.47 -17.47 7.48
N ASP A 339 7.16 -17.78 6.39
CA ASP A 339 8.52 -18.30 6.30
C ASP A 339 9.55 -17.22 5.97
N LYS A 340 9.14 -15.94 5.83
CA LYS A 340 10.02 -14.82 5.49
C LYS A 340 9.90 -13.66 6.47
N PRO A 341 10.98 -12.91 6.70
CA PRO A 341 10.91 -11.66 7.46
C PRO A 341 9.94 -10.67 6.81
N LEU A 342 9.08 -10.02 7.60
CA LEU A 342 8.07 -9.08 7.04
C LEU A 342 8.69 -7.90 6.28
N GLU A 343 9.94 -7.56 6.58
CA GLU A 343 10.67 -6.47 5.91
C GLU A 343 10.99 -6.77 4.46
N GLU A 344 11.01 -8.05 4.08
CA GLU A 344 11.19 -8.48 2.70
C GLU A 344 9.89 -8.44 1.90
N ILE A 345 8.76 -8.10 2.55
CA ILE A 345 7.47 -8.02 1.88
C ILE A 345 7.39 -6.68 1.15
N PRO A 346 7.23 -6.71 -0.19
CA PRO A 346 7.14 -5.49 -0.96
C PRO A 346 5.83 -4.75 -0.67
N SER A 347 5.93 -3.42 -0.56
CA SER A 347 4.81 -2.49 -0.48
C SER A 347 4.36 -2.10 -1.89
N SER A 348 3.05 -1.92 -2.06
CA SER A 348 2.53 -1.38 -3.30
C SER A 348 2.75 0.12 -3.39
N VAL A 349 2.62 0.66 -4.59
CA VAL A 349 2.63 2.07 -4.90
C VAL A 349 1.20 2.56 -5.03
N ALA A 350 0.92 3.74 -4.48
CA ALA A 350 -0.38 4.37 -4.56
C ALA A 350 -0.53 5.13 -5.89
N PHE A 351 -1.55 4.79 -6.67
CA PHE A 351 -1.93 5.48 -7.90
C PHE A 351 -3.43 5.31 -8.16
N GLU A 352 -3.97 6.14 -9.05
CA GLU A 352 -5.26 5.88 -9.67
C GLU A 352 -5.05 5.47 -11.12
N LEU A 353 -5.81 4.48 -11.57
CA LEU A 353 -5.83 4.03 -12.95
C LEU A 353 -7.25 4.13 -13.46
N THR A 354 -7.44 4.74 -14.62
CA THR A 354 -8.76 4.94 -15.24
C THR A 354 -8.87 4.16 -16.54
N GLN A 355 -9.99 3.43 -16.69
CA GLN A 355 -10.39 2.77 -17.92
C GLN A 355 -11.91 2.93 -18.13
N GLY A 356 -12.29 3.83 -19.05
CA GLY A 356 -13.68 4.23 -19.24
C GLY A 356 -14.31 4.76 -17.96
N ALA A 357 -15.44 4.18 -17.54
CA ALA A 357 -16.13 4.55 -16.28
C ALA A 357 -15.58 3.82 -15.03
N THR A 358 -14.54 3.00 -15.18
CA THR A 358 -13.96 2.21 -14.10
C THR A 358 -12.65 2.86 -13.64
N THR A 359 -12.49 3.00 -12.32
CA THR A 359 -11.25 3.48 -11.71
C THR A 359 -10.72 2.43 -10.74
N LEU A 360 -9.48 2.01 -10.94
CA LEU A 360 -8.71 1.25 -9.95
C LEU A 360 -7.93 2.25 -9.10
N ARG A 361 -8.04 2.17 -7.78
CA ARG A 361 -7.23 2.95 -6.86
C ARG A 361 -6.42 2.01 -5.98
N THR A 362 -5.13 2.27 -5.85
CA THR A 362 -4.23 1.53 -4.96
C THR A 362 -3.75 2.44 -3.82
N SER A 363 -3.39 1.83 -2.69
CA SER A 363 -2.66 2.51 -1.62
C SER A 363 -1.19 2.10 -1.60
N SER A 364 -0.39 2.69 -0.71
CA SER A 364 0.97 2.24 -0.41
C SER A 364 1.03 1.03 0.55
N SER A 365 -0.10 0.37 0.79
CA SER A 365 -0.31 -0.65 1.82
C SER A 365 -0.80 -2.01 1.29
N ASN A 366 -0.56 -2.33 0.02
CA ASN A 366 -1.05 -3.54 -0.65
C ASN A 366 -2.59 -3.66 -0.67
N ARG A 367 -3.30 -2.53 -0.65
CA ARG A 367 -4.76 -2.48 -0.78
C ARG A 367 -5.14 -1.86 -2.12
N PHE A 368 -6.27 -2.31 -2.66
CA PHE A 368 -6.92 -1.64 -3.78
C PHE A 368 -8.43 -1.61 -3.63
N VAL A 369 -9.06 -0.67 -4.33
CA VAL A 369 -10.49 -0.65 -4.62
C VAL A 369 -10.71 -0.44 -6.11
N LEU A 370 -11.74 -1.10 -6.63
CA LEU A 370 -12.27 -0.89 -7.97
C LEU A 370 -13.58 -0.12 -7.84
N LEU A 371 -13.63 1.02 -8.50
CA LEU A 371 -14.75 1.96 -8.47
C LEU A 371 -15.42 1.97 -9.85
N ARG A 372 -16.75 2.02 -9.88
CA ARG A 372 -17.54 2.35 -11.06
C ARG A 372 -18.42 3.54 -10.73
N SER A 373 -18.19 4.67 -11.41
CA SER A 373 -18.87 5.93 -11.10
C SER A 373 -18.82 6.26 -9.59
N ASP A 374 -17.61 6.23 -9.03
CA ASP A 374 -17.30 6.45 -7.60
C ASP A 374 -17.90 5.45 -6.59
N THR A 375 -18.62 4.43 -7.06
CA THR A 375 -19.13 3.35 -6.20
C THR A 375 -18.15 2.19 -6.17
N GLU A 376 -17.74 1.77 -4.97
CA GLU A 376 -16.90 0.58 -4.78
C GLU A 376 -17.65 -0.69 -5.22
N ILE A 377 -17.04 -1.47 -6.12
CA ILE A 377 -17.58 -2.72 -6.63
C ILE A 377 -16.72 -3.95 -6.29
N ALA A 378 -15.45 -3.75 -5.92
CA ALA A 378 -14.53 -4.78 -5.46
C ALA A 378 -13.32 -4.14 -4.75
N GLY A 379 -12.63 -4.89 -3.90
CA GLY A 379 -11.41 -4.43 -3.24
C GLY A 379 -10.81 -5.47 -2.29
N THR A 380 -9.58 -5.22 -1.84
CA THR A 380 -8.89 -5.97 -0.76
C THR A 380 -8.71 -5.11 0.50
N ASN A 381 -9.43 -4.00 0.56
CA ASN A 381 -9.31 -2.98 1.59
C ASN A 381 -9.92 -3.39 2.93
N MET A 382 -10.80 -4.39 2.98
CA MET A 382 -11.39 -4.92 4.23
C MET A 382 -12.12 -3.88 5.09
N GLY A 383 -12.74 -2.89 4.44
CA GLY A 383 -13.38 -1.76 5.11
C GLY A 383 -12.41 -0.65 5.54
N LEU A 384 -11.12 -0.80 5.26
CA LEU A 384 -10.12 0.24 5.49
C LEU A 384 -10.05 1.20 4.29
N ARG A 385 -9.57 2.42 4.53
CA ARG A 385 -9.48 3.46 3.52
C ARG A 385 -8.44 3.10 2.44
N VAL A 386 -8.80 3.32 1.17
CA VAL A 386 -7.87 3.37 0.02
C VAL A 386 -7.93 4.78 -0.56
N SER A 387 -6.94 5.60 -0.18
CA SER A 387 -6.91 7.03 -0.46
C SER A 387 -6.10 7.33 -1.71
N ASN A 388 -6.50 8.36 -2.46
CA ASN A 388 -5.68 8.96 -3.51
C ASN A 388 -4.84 10.15 -2.99
N SER A 389 -4.87 10.46 -1.70
CA SER A 389 -4.02 11.49 -1.11
C SER A 389 -2.57 11.01 -0.99
N ILE A 390 -1.61 11.85 -1.41
CA ILE A 390 -0.18 11.59 -1.17
C ILE A 390 0.12 11.52 0.33
N ASP A 391 -0.43 12.43 1.14
CA ASP A 391 -0.15 12.50 2.59
C ASP A 391 -0.59 11.23 3.32
N VAL A 392 -1.80 10.75 3.05
CA VAL A 392 -2.30 9.47 3.64
C VAL A 392 -1.41 8.30 3.23
N ASN A 393 -0.99 8.25 1.96
CA ASN A 393 -0.11 7.20 1.47
C ASN A 393 1.36 7.37 1.89
N SER A 394 1.72 8.51 2.50
CA SER A 394 3.05 8.78 3.05
C SER A 394 3.20 8.30 4.49
N MET A 395 2.10 7.87 5.14
CA MET A 395 2.14 7.14 6.41
C MET A 395 2.59 5.69 6.13
N LYS A 396 3.88 5.40 6.30
CA LYS A 396 4.50 4.11 5.89
C LYS A 396 5.38 3.47 6.95
N THR A 397 5.81 4.21 7.97
CA THR A 397 6.73 3.71 9.01
C THR A 397 6.21 3.93 10.43
N ARG A 398 6.81 3.22 11.38
CA ARG A 398 6.56 3.41 12.82
C ARG A 398 6.90 4.84 13.26
N GLU A 399 7.94 5.42 12.69
CA GLU A 399 8.36 6.80 12.97
C GLU A 399 7.31 7.81 12.52
N ASP A 400 6.55 7.54 11.45
CA ASP A 400 5.42 8.38 11.05
C ASP A 400 4.34 8.43 12.13
N LEU A 401 3.99 7.28 12.71
CA LEU A 401 3.04 7.21 13.83
C LEU A 401 3.59 7.92 15.07
N GLN A 402 4.87 7.68 15.41
CA GLN A 402 5.50 8.30 16.57
C GLN A 402 5.55 9.82 16.46
N PHE A 403 5.77 10.34 15.24
CA PHE A 403 5.78 11.77 14.97
C PHE A 403 4.37 12.37 15.03
N LYS A 404 3.37 11.70 14.44
CA LYS A 404 1.96 12.16 14.43
C LYS A 404 1.31 12.06 15.82
N TYR A 405 1.64 11.04 16.60
CA TYR A 405 1.06 10.76 17.93
C TYR A 405 2.15 10.67 19.03
N PRO A 406 2.80 11.78 19.40
CA PRO A 406 3.94 11.78 20.31
C PRO A 406 3.62 11.32 21.74
N ALA A 407 2.34 11.33 22.13
CA ALA A 407 1.90 10.85 23.45
C ALA A 407 1.81 9.32 23.56
N LEU A 408 1.88 8.60 22.44
CA LEU A 408 1.77 7.15 22.37
C LEU A 408 3.14 6.53 22.09
N THR A 409 3.43 5.39 22.69
CA THR A 409 4.64 4.62 22.36
C THR A 409 4.36 3.66 21.22
N PHE A 410 5.19 3.66 20.18
CA PHE A 410 5.14 2.67 19.11
C PHE A 410 6.40 1.82 19.15
N ALA A 411 6.26 0.54 19.50
CA ALA A 411 7.35 -0.40 19.70
C ALA A 411 7.22 -1.61 18.76
N ILE A 412 8.34 -2.26 18.49
CA ILE A 412 8.37 -3.57 17.83
C ILE A 412 8.68 -4.58 18.93
N LYS A 413 8.00 -5.73 18.91
CA LYS A 413 8.24 -6.79 19.88
C LYS A 413 9.66 -7.31 19.76
N ASP A 414 10.43 -7.15 20.83
CA ASP A 414 11.78 -7.68 20.93
C ASP A 414 11.73 -9.16 21.31
N VAL A 415 12.18 -10.02 20.40
CA VAL A 415 12.29 -11.47 20.61
C VAL A 415 13.74 -11.92 20.76
N ASP A 416 14.72 -11.01 20.74
CA ASP A 416 16.15 -11.37 20.76
C ASP A 416 16.58 -11.99 22.08
N ALA A 417 16.01 -11.52 23.20
CA ALA A 417 16.24 -12.14 24.50
C ALA A 417 15.76 -13.60 24.53
N GLU A 418 14.59 -13.90 23.92
CA GLU A 418 14.04 -15.26 23.86
C GLU A 418 14.88 -16.14 22.93
N ILE A 419 15.28 -15.62 21.77
CA ILE A 419 16.19 -16.30 20.83
C ILE A 419 17.50 -16.66 21.54
N GLN A 420 18.14 -15.70 22.21
CA GLN A 420 19.41 -15.91 22.91
C GLN A 420 19.28 -16.95 24.03
N GLN A 421 18.18 -16.92 24.79
CA GLN A 421 17.90 -17.91 25.83
C GLN A 421 17.75 -19.32 25.25
N ILE A 422 17.04 -19.47 24.13
CA ILE A 422 16.87 -20.77 23.46
C ILE A 422 18.20 -21.25 22.88
N GLU A 423 18.99 -20.39 22.25
CA GLU A 423 20.31 -20.74 21.72
C GLU A 423 21.28 -21.19 22.82
N THR A 424 21.29 -20.49 23.97
CA THR A 424 22.08 -20.91 25.14
C THR A 424 21.61 -22.26 25.67
N ALA A 425 20.29 -22.49 25.80
CA ALA A 425 19.76 -23.78 26.25
C ALA A 425 20.12 -24.92 25.29
N LEU A 426 20.06 -24.70 23.97
CA LEU A 426 20.47 -25.68 22.97
C LEU A 426 21.97 -25.97 23.04
N GLN A 427 22.81 -24.97 23.30
CA GLN A 427 24.25 -25.15 23.50
C GLN A 427 24.53 -25.95 24.78
N GLU A 428 23.88 -25.65 25.89
CA GLU A 428 24.02 -26.40 27.15
C GLU A 428 23.58 -27.86 27.00
N ILE A 429 22.55 -28.14 26.21
CA ILE A 429 22.15 -29.51 25.84
C ILE A 429 23.24 -30.20 25.02
N ALA A 430 23.79 -29.52 24.00
CA ALA A 430 24.86 -30.07 23.17
C ALA A 430 26.14 -30.36 23.97
N GLU A 431 26.40 -29.58 25.03
CA GLU A 431 27.49 -29.78 25.98
C GLU A 431 27.18 -30.81 27.09
N GLY A 432 25.98 -31.41 27.09
CA GLY A 432 25.56 -32.41 28.08
C GLY A 432 25.23 -31.84 29.47
N LYS A 433 25.04 -30.52 29.59
CA LYS A 433 24.70 -29.81 30.83
C LYS A 433 23.20 -29.81 31.14
N LEU A 434 22.36 -30.03 30.14
CA LEU A 434 20.90 -30.13 30.26
C LEU A 434 20.39 -31.45 29.65
N GLU A 435 19.24 -31.94 30.14
CA GLU A 435 18.61 -33.15 29.59
C GLU A 435 18.08 -32.94 28.16
N ALA A 436 18.41 -33.87 27.26
CA ALA A 436 18.00 -33.81 25.85
C ALA A 436 16.47 -33.86 25.64
N LEU A 437 15.68 -34.31 26.63
CA LEU A 437 14.21 -34.34 26.56
C LEU A 437 13.57 -32.95 26.44
N LEU A 438 14.31 -31.88 26.74
CA LEU A 438 13.87 -30.49 26.56
C LEU A 438 13.93 -30.00 25.10
N THR A 439 14.50 -30.78 24.17
CA THR A 439 14.70 -30.36 22.76
C THR A 439 13.44 -30.37 21.90
N LEU A 440 12.41 -31.14 22.25
CA LEU A 440 11.25 -31.40 21.37
C LEU A 440 10.37 -30.18 21.04
N GLY A 441 10.63 -29.02 21.63
CA GLY A 441 9.95 -27.77 21.28
C GLY A 441 10.88 -26.58 21.00
N LEU A 442 12.17 -26.66 21.34
CA LEU A 442 13.09 -25.51 21.29
C LEU A 442 13.56 -25.18 19.86
N VAL A 443 13.94 -26.19 19.07
CA VAL A 443 14.40 -25.96 17.68
C VAL A 443 13.26 -25.40 16.80
N PRO A 444 12.04 -25.99 16.79
CA PRO A 444 10.93 -25.39 16.05
C PRO A 444 10.56 -23.99 16.53
N ARG A 445 10.65 -23.72 17.85
CA ARG A 445 10.40 -22.39 18.42
C ARG A 445 11.48 -21.39 17.97
N LEU A 446 12.75 -21.77 17.96
CA LEU A 446 13.85 -20.91 17.51
C LEU A 446 13.70 -20.52 16.04
N GLU A 447 13.43 -21.49 15.16
CA GLU A 447 13.20 -21.22 13.74
C GLU A 447 12.00 -20.29 13.53
N HIS A 448 10.92 -20.54 14.26
CA HIS A 448 9.74 -19.67 14.24
C HIS A 448 10.06 -18.24 14.73
N LEU A 449 10.74 -18.08 15.88
CA LEU A 449 11.14 -16.77 16.40
C LEU A 449 12.04 -16.00 15.44
N LYS A 450 13.02 -16.67 14.82
CA LYS A 450 13.89 -16.08 13.80
C LYS A 450 13.11 -15.58 12.58
N THR A 451 12.00 -16.25 12.26
CA THR A 451 11.14 -15.89 11.13
C THR A 451 10.19 -14.73 11.44
N ILE A 452 9.60 -14.72 12.64
CA ILE A 452 8.65 -13.67 13.06
C ILE A 452 9.33 -12.42 13.61
N LYS A 453 10.63 -12.50 13.91
CA LYS A 453 11.45 -11.34 14.28
C LYS A 453 11.37 -10.30 13.17
N ILE A 454 10.91 -9.12 13.54
CA ILE A 454 10.84 -7.97 12.64
C ILE A 454 11.66 -6.81 13.18
N GLN A 455 12.25 -6.03 12.29
CA GLN A 455 12.92 -4.76 12.60
C GLN A 455 12.15 -3.58 12.00
N LYS A 456 11.21 -3.82 11.07
CA LYS A 456 10.30 -2.81 10.51
C LYS A 456 8.86 -3.31 10.41
N VAL A 457 7.93 -2.36 10.52
CA VAL A 457 6.48 -2.56 10.40
C VAL A 457 6.06 -2.34 8.95
N SER A 458 5.03 -3.04 8.46
CA SER A 458 4.51 -2.76 7.11
C SER A 458 3.75 -1.44 7.05
N SER A 459 3.71 -0.83 5.86
CA SER A 459 2.86 0.34 5.58
C SER A 459 1.37 0.05 5.83
N ASN A 460 0.95 -1.21 5.71
CA ASN A 460 -0.41 -1.65 5.89
C ASN A 460 -0.86 -1.55 7.35
N LEU A 461 -0.03 -2.07 8.27
CA LEU A 461 -0.30 -1.99 9.68
C LEU A 461 -0.17 -0.54 10.20
N VAL A 462 0.80 0.22 9.70
CA VAL A 462 0.96 1.65 10.02
C VAL A 462 -0.29 2.46 9.66
N GLN A 463 -0.78 2.34 8.42
CA GLN A 463 -1.98 3.06 7.98
C GLN A 463 -3.24 2.61 8.69
N PHE A 464 -3.33 1.32 9.05
CA PHE A 464 -4.45 0.81 9.83
C PHE A 464 -4.53 1.46 11.22
N ILE A 465 -3.40 1.49 11.95
CA ILE A 465 -3.37 2.11 13.28
C ILE A 465 -3.63 3.62 13.19
N ASP A 466 -3.07 4.29 12.19
CA ASP A 466 -3.35 5.71 11.95
C ASP A 466 -4.85 5.96 11.73
N GLU A 467 -5.47 5.21 10.83
CA GLU A 467 -6.90 5.33 10.53
C GLU A 467 -7.78 5.04 11.75
N TRP A 468 -7.45 4.01 12.55
CA TRP A 468 -8.21 3.71 13.75
C TRP A 468 -8.07 4.82 14.80
N LEU A 469 -6.88 5.38 15.00
CA LEU A 469 -6.63 6.50 15.93
C LEU A 469 -7.38 7.77 15.50
N GLU A 470 -7.42 8.08 14.19
CA GLU A 470 -8.18 9.21 13.65
C GLU A 470 -9.68 9.08 13.95
N GLN A 471 -10.23 7.86 13.90
CA GLN A 471 -11.64 7.58 14.13
C GLN A 471 -12.01 7.44 15.62
N ASN A 472 -11.03 7.19 16.50
CA ASN A 472 -11.26 6.82 17.91
C ASN A 472 -10.48 7.72 18.88
N THR A 473 -10.41 9.02 18.59
CA THR A 473 -9.61 10.00 19.35
C THR A 473 -9.85 10.00 20.87
N GLU A 474 -11.09 9.82 21.32
CA GLU A 474 -11.41 9.73 22.76
C GLU A 474 -10.95 8.42 23.38
N ARG A 475 -11.14 7.29 22.69
CA ARG A 475 -10.65 5.97 23.15
C ARG A 475 -9.12 5.96 23.23
N ALA A 476 -8.46 6.63 22.28
CA ALA A 476 -7.01 6.73 22.21
C ALA A 476 -6.37 7.37 23.44
N LYS A 477 -7.10 8.20 24.20
CA LYS A 477 -6.60 8.81 25.45
C LYS A 477 -6.31 7.78 26.55
N LYS A 478 -6.91 6.59 26.47
CA LYS A 478 -6.70 5.49 27.42
C LYS A 478 -5.64 4.48 26.95
N ILE A 479 -5.01 4.74 25.80
CA ILE A 479 -3.96 3.89 25.25
C ILE A 479 -2.62 4.52 25.60
N THR A 480 -1.65 3.70 26.03
CA THR A 480 -0.27 4.13 26.28
C THR A 480 0.64 3.78 25.10
N GLY A 481 0.28 2.77 24.30
CA GLY A 481 1.04 2.46 23.09
C GLY A 481 0.58 1.26 22.28
N PHE A 482 1.36 0.97 21.25
CA PHE A 482 1.19 -0.14 20.32
C PHE A 482 2.52 -0.89 20.18
N VAL A 483 2.45 -2.22 20.21
CA VAL A 483 3.54 -3.15 20.00
C VAL A 483 3.25 -3.93 18.72
N PHE A 484 4.15 -3.86 17.76
CA PHE A 484 4.03 -4.57 16.49
C PHE A 484 4.71 -5.93 16.58
N ASP A 485 3.99 -6.97 16.17
CA ASP A 485 4.42 -8.37 16.19
C ASP A 485 4.23 -9.02 14.82
N GLY A 486 5.15 -9.87 14.40
CA GLY A 486 5.25 -10.33 13.02
C GLY A 486 4.16 -11.31 12.58
N ASP A 487 3.67 -12.14 13.50
CA ASP A 487 2.76 -13.26 13.20
C ASP A 487 1.46 -13.22 14.03
N PHE A 488 1.26 -12.13 14.75
CA PHE A 488 0.15 -11.98 15.67
C PHE A 488 -1.10 -11.43 14.97
N ASN A 489 -2.27 -11.63 15.59
CA ASN A 489 -3.49 -10.98 15.15
C ASN A 489 -3.62 -9.65 15.90
N ALA A 490 -4.24 -9.70 17.08
CA ALA A 490 -4.34 -8.59 18.01
C ALA A 490 -4.43 -9.14 19.45
N ALA A 491 -3.90 -8.40 20.42
CA ALA A 491 -4.13 -8.62 21.85
C ALA A 491 -4.09 -7.28 22.61
N ALA A 492 -4.76 -7.24 23.76
CA ALA A 492 -4.49 -6.27 24.81
C ALA A 492 -3.33 -6.72 25.72
N GLY A 493 -2.40 -5.82 26.01
CA GLY A 493 -1.35 -6.04 27.00
C GLY A 493 -1.91 -6.07 28.43
N GLY A 494 -1.46 -7.03 29.24
CA GLY A 494 -1.78 -7.14 30.66
C GLY A 494 -0.56 -6.89 31.56
N GLY A 495 -0.76 -6.79 32.88
CA GLY A 495 0.33 -6.59 33.85
C GLY A 495 1.07 -5.26 33.64
N GLU A 496 2.40 -5.31 33.47
CA GLU A 496 3.23 -4.13 33.16
C GLU A 496 2.94 -3.50 31.79
N GLU A 497 2.37 -4.27 30.87
CA GLU A 497 1.98 -3.82 29.53
C GLU A 497 0.54 -3.29 29.46
N THR A 498 -0.12 -3.12 30.60
CA THR A 498 -1.49 -2.57 30.69
C THR A 498 -1.56 -1.19 30.01
N GLY A 499 -2.53 -1.04 29.11
CA GLY A 499 -2.72 0.15 28.29
C GLY A 499 -2.09 0.08 26.90
N LYS A 500 -1.34 -0.98 26.58
CA LYS A 500 -0.78 -1.19 25.24
C LYS A 500 -1.58 -2.23 24.45
N PHE A 501 -1.57 -2.06 23.13
CA PHE A 501 -2.02 -3.10 22.20
C PHE A 501 -0.85 -3.84 21.59
N VAL A 502 -1.06 -5.11 21.25
CA VAL A 502 -0.17 -5.89 20.40
C VAL A 502 -0.90 -6.19 19.09
N PHE A 503 -0.33 -5.81 17.95
CA PHE A 503 -0.92 -6.09 16.63
C PHE A 503 0.09 -6.73 15.70
N GLY A 504 -0.40 -7.62 14.83
CA GLY A 504 0.41 -8.15 13.73
C GLY A 504 -0.27 -8.12 12.37
N GLU A 505 0.53 -8.41 11.34
CA GLU A 505 0.17 -8.19 9.93
C GLU A 505 -1.01 -9.04 9.45
N ARG A 506 -1.25 -10.18 10.11
CA ARG A 506 -2.37 -11.07 9.76
C ARG A 506 -3.71 -10.36 9.83
N LEU A 507 -3.83 -9.37 10.70
CA LEU A 507 -5.06 -8.61 10.89
C LEU A 507 -5.47 -7.79 9.66
N VAL A 508 -4.51 -7.36 8.85
CA VAL A 508 -4.70 -6.33 7.82
C VAL A 508 -4.44 -6.86 6.40
N ASP A 509 -4.16 -8.15 6.24
CA ASP A 509 -3.95 -8.79 4.93
C ASP A 509 -5.13 -9.67 4.51
N ALA A 510 -5.92 -9.20 3.54
CA ALA A 510 -7.12 -9.90 3.06
C ALA A 510 -6.84 -11.33 2.60
N SER A 511 -5.75 -11.54 1.86
CA SER A 511 -5.39 -12.86 1.35
C SER A 511 -5.04 -13.84 2.47
N THR A 512 -4.26 -13.39 3.46
CA THR A 512 -3.94 -14.16 4.67
C THR A 512 -5.20 -14.48 5.47
N LEU A 513 -6.15 -13.55 5.58
CA LEU A 513 -7.39 -13.77 6.32
C LEU A 513 -8.35 -14.72 5.61
N LEU A 514 -8.33 -14.76 4.28
CA LEU A 514 -9.08 -15.76 3.52
C LEU A 514 -8.55 -17.18 3.76
N GLU A 515 -7.22 -17.34 3.83
CA GLU A 515 -6.59 -18.64 4.11
C GLU A 515 -6.66 -19.02 5.61
N HIS A 516 -6.58 -18.02 6.49
CA HIS A 516 -6.62 -18.18 7.94
C HIS A 516 -7.70 -17.29 8.57
N PRO A 517 -9.00 -17.66 8.44
CA PRO A 517 -10.11 -16.83 8.89
C PRO A 517 -10.06 -16.53 10.39
N ILE A 518 -10.15 -15.24 10.73
CA ILE A 518 -10.33 -14.78 12.11
C ILE A 518 -11.81 -14.47 12.34
N ARG A 519 -12.48 -15.31 13.16
CA ARG A 519 -13.80 -15.12 13.81
C ARG A 519 -14.87 -14.21 13.13
N GLY A 520 -14.92 -14.13 11.80
CA GLY A 520 -15.90 -13.34 11.05
C GLY A 520 -15.94 -11.83 11.36
N ARG A 521 -14.85 -11.24 11.88
CA ARG A 521 -14.78 -9.82 12.24
C ARG A 521 -13.89 -9.04 11.27
N THR A 522 -14.27 -7.78 11.03
CA THR A 522 -13.41 -6.81 10.32
C THR A 522 -12.20 -6.42 11.20
N PRO A 523 -11.11 -5.89 10.60
CA PRO A 523 -9.94 -5.44 11.36
C PRO A 523 -10.30 -4.47 12.50
N SER A 524 -11.14 -3.47 12.22
CA SER A 524 -11.58 -2.50 13.24
C SER A 524 -12.40 -3.13 14.38
N GLN A 525 -13.24 -4.12 14.09
CA GLN A 525 -13.99 -4.86 15.12
C GLN A 525 -13.09 -5.72 16.01
N ILE A 526 -11.92 -6.13 15.52
CA ILE A 526 -10.92 -6.84 16.33
C ILE A 526 -10.22 -5.86 17.26
N VAL A 527 -9.85 -4.66 16.80
CA VAL A 527 -9.29 -3.64 17.69
C VAL A 527 -10.27 -3.26 18.78
N ASP A 528 -11.54 -3.07 18.44
CA ASP A 528 -12.60 -2.76 19.42
C ASP A 528 -12.79 -3.90 20.44
N HIS A 529 -12.58 -5.15 20.02
CA HIS A 529 -12.57 -6.29 20.93
C HIS A 529 -11.41 -6.22 21.92
N GLU A 530 -10.20 -5.98 21.41
CA GLU A 530 -9.02 -5.85 22.27
C GLU A 530 -9.12 -4.64 23.18
N TYR A 531 -9.77 -3.55 22.74
CA TYR A 531 -9.96 -2.38 23.59
C TYR A 531 -10.77 -2.71 24.85
N ALA A 532 -11.77 -3.61 24.74
CA ALA A 532 -12.49 -4.10 25.92
C ALA A 532 -11.54 -4.83 26.90
N HIS A 533 -10.69 -5.73 26.41
CA HIS A 533 -9.69 -6.42 27.24
C HIS A 533 -8.68 -5.46 27.87
N LEU A 534 -8.32 -4.38 27.16
CA LEU A 534 -7.43 -3.35 27.69
C LEU A 534 -8.08 -2.62 28.88
N LEU A 535 -9.39 -2.34 28.83
CA LEU A 535 -10.12 -1.79 29.96
C LEU A 535 -10.19 -2.76 31.14
N ASP A 536 -10.41 -4.05 30.88
CA ASP A 536 -10.39 -5.09 31.92
C ASP A 536 -9.02 -5.14 32.63
N ASN A 537 -7.93 -5.05 31.87
CA ASN A 537 -6.57 -5.04 32.43
C ASN A 537 -6.29 -3.79 33.28
N TYR A 538 -6.84 -2.63 32.92
CA TYR A 538 -6.76 -1.43 33.76
C TYR A 538 -7.42 -1.65 35.12
N ILE A 539 -8.61 -2.26 35.13
CA ILE A 539 -9.33 -2.58 36.36
C ILE A 539 -8.52 -3.56 37.20
N ILE A 540 -8.00 -4.64 36.60
CA ILE A 540 -7.19 -5.66 37.30
C ILE A 540 -5.93 -5.03 37.94
N ARG A 541 -5.19 -4.21 37.19
CA ARG A 541 -3.95 -3.59 37.70
C ARG A 541 -4.22 -2.62 38.84
N ASP A 542 -5.28 -1.84 38.72
CA ASP A 542 -5.72 -0.93 39.79
C ASP A 542 -6.14 -1.74 41.02
N GLU A 543 -6.79 -2.91 40.85
CA GLU A 543 -7.13 -3.82 41.94
C GLU A 543 -5.91 -4.47 42.62
N GLU A 544 -4.82 -4.73 41.91
CA GLU A 544 -3.57 -5.35 42.43
C GLU A 544 -2.71 -4.42 43.29
N HIS A 545 -2.83 -3.10 43.11
CA HIS A 545 -2.03 -2.12 43.85
C HIS A 545 -2.56 -1.76 45.26
N TYR A 546 -3.68 -2.33 45.71
CA TYR A 546 -4.25 -2.02 47.04
C TYR A 546 -4.00 -3.13 48.08
N PRO A 547 -3.70 -2.76 49.35
CA PRO A 547 -3.58 -3.71 50.45
C PRO A 547 -4.81 -4.63 50.54
N ARG A 548 -4.60 -5.93 50.79
CA ARG A 548 -5.66 -6.96 50.96
C ARG A 548 -6.80 -6.50 51.88
N GLU A 549 -6.48 -5.73 52.91
CA GLU A 549 -7.43 -5.23 53.92
C GLU A 549 -8.45 -4.22 53.37
N ILE A 550 -8.16 -3.56 52.24
CA ILE A 550 -9.06 -2.65 51.52
C ILE A 550 -9.87 -3.42 50.46
N ARG A 551 -9.29 -4.46 49.83
CA ARG A 551 -10.00 -5.40 48.93
C ARG A 551 -11.23 -6.03 49.61
N ASP A 552 -11.14 -6.28 50.92
CA ASP A 552 -12.18 -7.00 51.68
C ASP A 552 -13.28 -6.11 52.29
N ARG A 553 -13.16 -4.77 52.32
CA ARG A 553 -14.10 -3.88 53.04
C ARG A 553 -14.98 -2.97 52.19
N GLN A 554 -14.64 -2.71 50.93
CA GLN A 554 -15.41 -1.82 50.04
C GLN A 554 -15.29 -2.29 48.58
N GLY A 555 -15.59 -3.58 48.36
CA GLY A 555 -15.27 -4.36 47.15
C GLY A 555 -15.44 -3.63 45.82
N VAL A 556 -14.63 -4.06 44.84
CA VAL A 556 -14.59 -3.75 43.39
C VAL A 556 -15.79 -2.98 42.84
N GLU A 557 -17.02 -3.44 43.14
CA GLU A 557 -18.29 -2.80 42.80
C GLU A 557 -18.37 -1.31 43.20
N ALA A 558 -18.01 -0.93 44.42
CA ALA A 558 -18.10 0.46 44.89
C ALA A 558 -17.17 1.41 44.14
N ARG A 559 -16.01 0.93 43.68
CA ARG A 559 -15.03 1.74 42.95
C ARG A 559 -15.26 1.73 41.44
N TYR A 560 -15.70 0.61 40.87
CA TYR A 560 -16.23 0.55 39.51
C TYR A 560 -17.42 1.50 39.38
N ASN A 561 -18.32 1.50 40.37
CA ASN A 561 -19.41 2.47 40.46
C ASN A 561 -18.89 3.90 40.56
N GLN A 562 -17.83 4.20 41.34
CA GLN A 562 -17.23 5.56 41.37
C GLN A 562 -16.65 6.02 40.02
N LEU A 563 -16.01 5.13 39.26
CA LEU A 563 -15.40 5.44 37.97
C LEU A 563 -16.46 5.61 36.87
N LEU A 564 -17.51 4.78 36.87
CA LEU A 564 -18.69 4.96 36.04
C LEU A 564 -19.48 6.22 36.43
N THR A 565 -19.54 6.54 37.73
CA THR A 565 -20.19 7.73 38.30
C THR A 565 -19.48 8.99 37.82
N SER A 566 -18.16 9.07 37.92
CA SER A 566 -17.40 10.24 37.45
C SER A 566 -17.50 10.42 35.93
N GLU A 567 -17.48 9.32 35.18
CA GLU A 567 -17.66 9.34 33.73
C GLU A 567 -19.08 9.78 33.36
N PHE A 568 -20.11 9.32 34.07
CA PHE A 568 -21.48 9.77 33.85
C PHE A 568 -21.67 11.25 34.19
N ILE A 569 -21.10 11.74 35.29
CA ILE A 569 -21.15 13.17 35.63
C ILE A 569 -20.54 13.99 34.49
N ARG A 570 -19.40 13.56 33.94
CA ARG A 570 -18.80 14.19 32.75
C ARG A 570 -19.76 14.14 31.54
N LEU A 571 -20.36 12.99 31.25
CA LEU A 571 -21.29 12.82 30.13
C LEU A 571 -22.49 13.77 30.23
N THR A 572 -23.09 13.89 31.42
CA THR A 572 -24.27 14.76 31.62
C THR A 572 -23.97 16.24 31.40
N GLN A 573 -22.69 16.63 31.46
CA GLN A 573 -22.23 17.99 31.22
C GLN A 573 -21.96 18.29 29.74
N THR A 574 -21.88 17.26 28.88
CA THR A 574 -21.62 17.43 27.44
C THR A 574 -22.80 18.09 26.71
N GLU A 575 -22.51 18.89 25.68
CA GLU A 575 -23.55 19.47 24.81
C GLU A 575 -24.32 18.39 24.02
N SER A 576 -23.64 17.30 23.64
CA SER A 576 -24.24 16.11 23.02
C SER A 576 -25.35 15.53 23.89
N PHE A 577 -25.11 15.36 25.19
CA PHE A 577 -26.10 14.84 26.12
C PHE A 577 -27.25 15.83 26.34
N LYS A 578 -26.97 17.12 26.49
CA LYS A 578 -28.01 18.16 26.64
C LYS A 578 -28.96 18.17 25.45
N LYS A 579 -28.43 18.03 24.23
CA LYS A 579 -29.22 17.93 22.99
C LYS A 579 -30.06 16.65 22.96
N LEU A 580 -29.45 15.49 23.22
CA LEU A 580 -30.17 14.21 23.27
C LEU A 580 -31.29 14.22 24.32
N ARG A 581 -31.02 14.80 25.49
CA ARG A 581 -32.01 15.00 26.54
C ARG A 581 -33.19 15.86 26.07
N GLY A 582 -32.92 16.98 25.40
CA GLY A 582 -33.97 17.81 24.81
C GLY A 582 -34.84 17.05 23.80
N GLU A 583 -34.25 16.14 23.00
CA GLU A 583 -34.99 15.27 22.10
C GLU A 583 -35.87 14.23 22.83
N LEU A 584 -35.37 13.66 23.92
CA LEU A 584 -36.10 12.70 24.76
C LEU A 584 -37.26 13.36 25.53
N ASP A 585 -37.06 14.55 26.07
CA ASP A 585 -38.10 15.33 26.77
C ASP A 585 -39.23 15.73 25.79
N ALA A 586 -38.86 16.15 24.57
CA ALA A 586 -39.82 16.45 23.52
C ALA A 586 -40.60 15.21 23.07
N PHE A 587 -39.95 14.06 23.00
CA PHE A 587 -40.58 12.78 22.67
C PHE A 587 -41.59 12.35 23.75
N GLN A 588 -41.24 12.45 25.03
CA GLN A 588 -42.13 12.11 26.14
C GLN A 588 -43.39 12.99 26.15
N THR A 589 -43.20 14.29 25.96
CA THR A 589 -44.31 15.26 25.90
C THR A 589 -45.27 14.94 24.74
N ARG A 590 -44.71 14.54 23.60
CA ARG A 590 -45.46 14.14 22.40
C ARG A 590 -46.28 12.86 22.62
N ILE A 591 -45.70 11.84 23.26
CA ILE A 591 -46.44 10.60 23.59
C ILE A 591 -47.61 10.88 24.52
N ASN A 592 -47.43 11.73 25.53
CA ASN A 592 -48.51 12.10 26.47
C ASN A 592 -49.65 12.86 25.77
N HIS A 593 -49.33 13.74 24.81
CA HIS A 593 -50.33 14.44 23.98
C HIS A 593 -51.06 13.49 23.02
N LEU A 594 -50.37 12.53 22.41
CA LEU A 594 -51.00 11.50 21.56
C LEU A 594 -51.94 10.57 22.35
N GLY A 595 -51.65 10.32 23.63
CA GLY A 595 -52.60 9.66 24.53
C GLY A 595 -53.89 10.49 24.72
N SER A 596 -53.75 11.80 24.87
CA SER A 596 -54.86 12.75 25.04
C SER A 596 -55.73 12.91 23.78
N LEU A 597 -55.15 12.70 22.58
CA LEU A 597 -55.87 12.64 21.30
C LEU A 597 -56.91 11.52 21.30
N LYS A 598 -56.57 10.36 21.87
CA LYS A 598 -57.46 9.20 21.91
C LYS A 598 -58.59 9.36 22.94
N GLU A 599 -58.34 10.12 24.01
CA GLU A 599 -59.35 10.47 25.02
C GLU A 599 -60.33 11.56 24.54
N GLY A 600 -60.15 12.08 23.32
CA GLY A 600 -60.98 13.15 22.76
C GLY A 600 -60.75 14.51 23.43
N LYS A 601 -59.65 14.68 24.17
CA LYS A 601 -59.32 15.92 24.90
C LYS A 601 -58.59 16.95 24.04
N VAL A 602 -57.93 16.51 22.98
CA VAL A 602 -57.23 17.33 21.98
C VAL A 602 -57.45 16.75 20.58
N THR A 603 -57.29 17.55 19.53
CA THR A 603 -57.34 17.11 18.14
C THR A 603 -55.94 16.92 17.55
N LEU A 604 -55.84 16.21 16.42
CA LEU A 604 -54.55 16.02 15.74
C LEU A 604 -53.99 17.37 15.26
N ALA A 605 -54.88 18.31 14.90
CA ALA A 605 -54.51 19.67 14.53
C ALA A 605 -53.87 20.44 15.69
N ASP A 606 -54.40 20.29 16.92
CA ASP A 606 -53.82 20.93 18.12
C ASP A 606 -52.40 20.41 18.41
N ILE A 607 -52.16 19.12 18.15
CA ILE A 607 -50.85 18.49 18.33
C ILE A 607 -49.88 18.90 17.21
N GLU A 608 -50.34 18.94 15.96
CA GLU A 608 -49.53 19.36 14.82
C GLU A 608 -49.19 20.85 14.84
N GLU A 609 -50.03 21.70 15.43
CA GLU A 609 -49.75 23.13 15.67
C GLU A 609 -48.62 23.31 16.69
N GLN A 610 -48.56 22.48 17.73
CA GLN A 610 -47.57 22.60 18.80
C GLN A 610 -46.24 21.90 18.49
N TYR A 611 -46.24 20.79 17.74
CA TYR A 611 -45.05 19.94 17.53
C TYR A 611 -44.66 19.74 16.06
N GLY A 612 -45.38 20.39 15.14
CA GLY A 612 -45.21 20.21 13.69
C GLY A 612 -45.90 18.95 13.16
N LYS A 613 -45.87 18.81 11.84
CA LYS A 613 -46.55 17.72 11.11
C LYS A 613 -46.03 16.35 11.56
N ILE A 614 -46.92 15.46 11.98
CA ILE A 614 -46.54 14.13 12.50
C ILE A 614 -46.61 13.10 11.36
N PRO A 615 -45.59 12.26 11.16
CA PRO A 615 -45.63 11.19 10.17
C PRO A 615 -46.77 10.20 10.45
N PRO A 616 -47.50 9.72 9.43
CA PRO A 616 -48.61 8.76 9.59
C PRO A 616 -48.30 7.49 10.39
N GLU A 617 -47.06 7.08 10.29
CA GLU A 617 -46.47 5.89 10.91
C GLU A 617 -46.36 6.01 12.45
N GLU A 618 -46.35 7.24 12.98
CA GLU A 618 -46.28 7.53 14.42
C GLU A 618 -47.66 7.52 15.12
N TYR A 619 -48.78 7.62 14.40
CA TYR A 619 -50.12 7.52 14.99
C TYR A 619 -50.96 6.31 14.52
N ALA A 620 -50.52 5.60 13.48
CA ALA A 620 -51.20 4.43 12.95
C ALA A 620 -51.31 3.17 13.87
N PRO A 621 -50.39 2.86 14.82
CA PRO A 621 -50.46 1.57 15.54
C PRO A 621 -51.40 1.53 16.76
N TYR A 622 -52.21 2.57 17.01
CA TYR A 622 -52.80 2.79 18.33
C TYR A 622 -54.13 2.03 18.54
N ASP A 623 -54.12 0.78 19.04
CA ASP A 623 -55.32 -0.07 19.18
C ASP A 623 -56.18 0.15 20.45
N GLY A 624 -55.73 0.96 21.41
CA GLY A 624 -56.61 1.45 22.49
C GLY A 624 -56.85 0.52 23.67
N SER A 625 -56.21 -0.64 23.70
CA SER A 625 -56.12 -1.47 24.90
C SER A 625 -55.17 -0.91 25.98
N PHE A 626 -54.57 0.26 25.74
CA PHE A 626 -53.26 0.61 26.29
C PHE A 626 -53.22 1.39 27.63
N LEU A 627 -54.34 1.98 28.10
CA LEU A 627 -54.31 2.98 29.19
C LEU A 627 -54.99 2.58 30.50
N HIS A 628 -55.36 1.31 30.70
CA HIS A 628 -55.88 0.87 32.01
C HIS A 628 -54.87 0.23 32.94
N ASN A 629 -53.67 -0.14 32.47
CA ASN A 629 -52.63 -0.76 33.30
C ASN A 629 -51.22 -0.22 33.06
N THR A 630 -51.07 0.87 32.30
CA THR A 630 -49.83 1.63 32.34
C THR A 630 -49.90 2.52 33.58
N GLN A 631 -49.17 2.14 34.64
CA GLN A 631 -48.46 3.16 35.40
C GLN A 631 -47.86 4.13 34.37
N PRO A 632 -47.89 5.46 34.63
CA PRO A 632 -47.36 6.44 33.68
C PRO A 632 -46.05 5.90 33.13
N LEU A 633 -45.84 6.00 31.81
CA LEU A 633 -44.66 5.47 31.09
C LEU A 633 -43.32 5.82 31.76
N ILE A 634 -43.36 6.74 32.72
CA ILE A 634 -42.34 7.10 33.68
C ILE A 634 -43.04 7.23 35.07
N GLY A 635 -43.08 6.14 35.83
CA GLY A 635 -43.35 6.12 37.28
C GLY A 635 -42.08 6.18 38.12
N MET A 636 -40.92 6.40 37.49
CA MET A 636 -39.69 6.80 38.14
C MET A 636 -39.49 8.30 37.91
N PRO A 637 -39.07 9.08 38.89
CA PRO A 637 -38.90 10.52 38.77
C PRO A 637 -37.79 10.87 37.75
N LEU A 638 -38.09 10.88 36.45
CA LEU A 638 -37.36 11.75 35.54
C LEU A 638 -37.76 13.18 35.88
N LEU A 639 -36.90 13.81 36.71
CA LEU A 639 -36.46 15.19 36.52
C LEU A 639 -37.40 16.33 36.98
N THR A 640 -37.88 16.27 38.23
CA THR A 640 -38.27 17.51 38.96
C THR A 640 -37.42 17.83 40.18
N LEU A 641 -36.22 17.29 40.31
CA LEU A 641 -35.27 17.74 41.33
C LEU A 641 -33.98 18.20 40.66
N GLU A 642 -33.69 19.47 40.90
CA GLU A 642 -32.48 20.22 40.61
C GLU A 642 -31.23 19.33 40.59
N ILE A 643 -30.72 19.08 39.38
CA ILE A 643 -29.46 18.36 39.12
C ILE A 643 -28.23 19.00 39.82
N ASN A 644 -28.40 20.18 40.43
CA ASN A 644 -27.32 20.92 41.07
C ASN A 644 -27.09 20.60 42.56
N GLU A 645 -28.04 20.05 43.32
CA GLU A 645 -27.89 19.92 44.79
C GLU A 645 -27.79 18.47 45.32
N HIS A 646 -27.99 17.43 44.50
CA HIS A 646 -27.96 16.02 44.94
C HIS A 646 -26.83 15.16 44.38
N LEU A 647 -25.87 15.74 43.66
CA LEU A 647 -24.69 15.03 43.14
C LEU A 647 -23.72 14.52 44.23
N GLN A 648 -23.89 14.93 45.49
CA GLN A 648 -22.97 14.57 46.59
C GLN A 648 -23.39 13.33 47.38
N THR A 649 -24.58 12.76 47.16
CA THR A 649 -25.14 11.72 48.06
C THR A 649 -25.66 10.45 47.36
N LEU A 650 -25.55 10.32 46.04
CA LEU A 650 -26.04 9.13 45.32
C LEU A 650 -24.91 8.14 45.05
N GLU A 651 -24.91 7.03 45.79
CA GLU A 651 -24.00 5.90 45.60
C GLU A 651 -24.23 5.10 44.29
N ASN A 652 -25.35 5.29 43.55
CA ASN A 652 -25.72 4.43 42.40
C ASN A 652 -26.11 5.18 41.11
N ILE A 653 -25.22 6.04 40.61
CA ILE A 653 -25.36 6.67 39.28
C ILE A 653 -25.50 5.66 38.11
N PRO A 654 -24.85 4.48 38.09
CA PRO A 654 -25.06 3.47 37.04
C PRO A 654 -26.53 3.05 36.87
N SER A 655 -27.34 3.03 37.95
CA SER A 655 -28.79 2.78 37.90
C SER A 655 -29.50 3.70 36.89
N VAL A 656 -29.13 4.98 36.84
CA VAL A 656 -29.81 5.99 36.02
C VAL A 656 -29.72 5.71 34.52
N ILE A 657 -28.57 5.23 34.02
CA ILE A 657 -28.43 4.85 32.59
C ILE A 657 -29.33 3.66 32.27
N ASN A 658 -29.37 2.65 33.15
CA ASN A 658 -30.24 1.50 32.93
C ASN A 658 -31.70 1.89 33.04
N ASP A 659 -32.07 2.80 33.94
CA ASP A 659 -33.44 3.25 34.11
C ASP A 659 -33.92 3.99 32.85
N ILE A 660 -33.08 4.86 32.26
CA ILE A 660 -33.35 5.51 30.98
C ILE A 660 -33.50 4.46 29.86
N ARG A 661 -32.56 3.51 29.76
CA ARG A 661 -32.58 2.48 28.72
C ARG A 661 -33.75 1.52 28.88
N ALA A 662 -34.07 1.09 30.10
CA ALA A 662 -35.20 0.22 30.42
C ALA A 662 -36.53 0.92 30.13
N GLY A 663 -36.62 2.22 30.41
CA GLY A 663 -37.74 3.07 30.00
C GLY A 663 -37.90 3.11 28.48
N LEU A 664 -36.81 3.36 27.74
CA LEU A 664 -36.82 3.39 26.27
C LEU A 664 -37.14 2.03 25.65
N SER A 665 -36.59 0.95 26.18
CA SER A 665 -36.86 -0.42 25.72
C SER A 665 -38.29 -0.86 26.03
N GLY A 666 -38.79 -0.50 27.21
CA GLY A 666 -40.19 -0.66 27.59
C GLY A 666 -41.12 0.12 26.65
N ALA A 667 -40.75 1.34 26.27
CA ALA A 667 -41.47 2.13 25.28
C ALA A 667 -41.37 1.53 23.88
N ALA A 668 -40.21 1.04 23.43
CA ALA A 668 -40.01 0.44 22.11
C ALA A 668 -40.81 -0.86 21.90
N ASN A 669 -40.91 -1.69 22.95
CA ASN A 669 -41.74 -2.90 22.92
C ASN A 669 -43.24 -2.60 22.82
N LYS A 670 -43.64 -1.42 23.29
CA LYS A 670 -45.03 -0.98 23.42
C LYS A 670 -45.47 -0.03 22.29
N TYR A 671 -44.52 0.71 21.74
CA TYR A 671 -44.64 1.73 20.70
C TYR A 671 -43.39 1.61 19.81
N PRO A 672 -43.44 0.82 18.73
CA PRO A 672 -42.28 0.52 17.88
C PRO A 672 -41.47 1.73 17.39
N PRO A 673 -42.08 2.91 17.10
CA PRO A 673 -41.32 4.10 16.75
C PRO A 673 -40.38 4.64 17.85
N ALA A 674 -40.55 4.25 19.12
CA ALA A 674 -39.62 4.60 20.21
C ALA A 674 -38.24 3.94 20.05
N ARG A 675 -38.14 2.86 19.25
CA ARG A 675 -36.90 2.12 19.04
C ARG A 675 -35.78 2.97 18.41
N LYS A 676 -36.14 4.02 17.65
CA LYS A 676 -35.16 4.98 17.11
C LYS A 676 -34.45 5.77 18.21
N TYR A 677 -35.13 6.06 19.32
CA TYR A 677 -34.57 6.80 20.45
C TYR A 677 -33.73 5.89 21.36
N GLU A 678 -34.13 4.64 21.53
CA GLU A 678 -33.29 3.60 22.15
C GLU A 678 -31.98 3.43 21.37
N GLN A 679 -32.03 3.35 20.03
CA GLN A 679 -30.83 3.26 19.18
C GLN A 679 -29.95 4.51 19.27
N LYS A 680 -30.55 5.71 19.26
CA LYS A 680 -29.82 6.98 19.44
C LYS A 680 -29.14 7.07 20.81
N PHE A 681 -29.83 6.66 21.88
CA PHE A 681 -29.26 6.64 23.22
C PHE A 681 -28.12 5.62 23.33
N ASP A 682 -28.33 4.41 22.82
CA ASP A 682 -27.30 3.37 22.82
C ASP A 682 -26.08 3.78 21.96
N GLN A 683 -26.30 4.48 20.84
CA GLN A 683 -25.25 5.04 20.00
C GLN A 683 -24.48 6.17 20.73
N PHE A 684 -25.19 7.11 21.34
CA PHE A 684 -24.59 8.19 22.14
C PHE A 684 -23.66 7.65 23.24
N ILE A 685 -24.13 6.68 24.04
CA ILE A 685 -23.31 6.09 25.10
C ILE A 685 -22.05 5.44 24.51
N ARG A 686 -22.19 4.71 23.40
CA ARG A 686 -21.05 4.05 22.72
C ARG A 686 -20.04 5.05 22.15
N GLU A 687 -20.51 6.14 21.57
CA GLU A 687 -19.67 7.19 20.96
C GLU A 687 -18.91 7.98 22.03
N GLU A 688 -19.56 8.34 23.14
CA GLU A 688 -18.97 9.22 24.15
C GLU A 688 -18.15 8.49 25.22
N THR A 689 -18.41 7.19 25.46
CA THR A 689 -17.73 6.41 26.52
C THR A 689 -16.87 5.27 26.00
N GLY A 690 -17.10 4.83 24.76
CA GLY A 690 -16.56 3.58 24.24
C GLY A 690 -17.18 2.32 24.85
N LEU A 691 -18.09 2.45 25.82
CA LEU A 691 -18.76 1.35 26.50
C LEU A 691 -20.16 1.13 25.93
N PRO A 692 -20.65 -0.11 25.89
CA PRO A 692 -22.04 -0.37 25.64
C PRO A 692 -22.91 0.06 26.85
N PRO A 693 -24.16 0.52 26.65
CA PRO A 693 -25.04 0.98 27.74
C PRO A 693 -25.27 0.00 28.88
N TYR A 694 -25.13 -1.30 28.64
CA TYR A 694 -25.27 -2.33 29.69
C TYR A 694 -24.06 -2.43 30.62
N ALA A 695 -22.93 -1.78 30.30
CA ALA A 695 -21.75 -1.72 31.17
C ALA A 695 -22.03 -0.94 32.46
N PHE A 696 -23.12 -0.18 32.50
CA PHE A 696 -23.55 0.66 33.62
C PHE A 696 -24.57 -0.05 34.54
N LYS A 697 -24.71 -1.38 34.49
CA LYS A 697 -25.70 -2.10 35.31
C LYS A 697 -25.35 -2.11 36.80
N ASP A 698 -26.29 -1.66 37.65
CA ASP A 698 -26.24 -1.82 39.09
C ASP A 698 -26.62 -3.27 39.44
N TYR A 699 -25.69 -4.02 40.02
CA TYR A 699 -25.85 -5.43 40.36
C TYR A 699 -25.96 -5.57 41.87
N GLY A 700 -26.98 -4.95 42.46
CA GLY A 700 -27.29 -5.09 43.87
C GLY A 700 -27.60 -6.54 44.25
N ASP A 701 -26.57 -7.29 44.65
CA ASP A 701 -26.63 -8.40 45.60
C ASP A 701 -25.21 -8.82 46.03
N ALA A 702 -24.88 -8.47 47.27
CA ALA A 702 -23.60 -8.71 47.94
C ALA A 702 -23.27 -10.21 48.20
N GLU A 703 -24.10 -11.15 47.73
CA GLU A 703 -23.82 -12.60 47.79
C GLU A 703 -23.32 -13.18 46.46
N ALA A 704 -23.21 -12.38 45.39
CA ALA A 704 -22.65 -12.81 44.10
C ALA A 704 -21.10 -12.75 44.04
N ASN A 705 -20.44 -12.90 45.19
CA ASN A 705 -18.99 -13.04 45.25
C ASN A 705 -18.56 -14.28 44.44
N HIS A 706 -17.70 -14.03 43.45
CA HIS A 706 -16.92 -15.01 42.67
C HIS A 706 -17.61 -15.71 41.48
N LYS A 707 -18.18 -14.97 40.50
CA LYS A 707 -18.27 -15.48 39.11
C LYS A 707 -18.13 -14.39 38.04
N PHE A 708 -17.02 -13.65 38.05
CA PHE A 708 -16.48 -13.14 36.78
C PHE A 708 -15.74 -14.26 36.06
N ALA A 709 -16.51 -15.27 35.65
CA ALA A 709 -16.28 -15.88 34.36
C ALA A 709 -17.38 -15.26 33.50
N GLU A 710 -17.05 -14.23 32.72
CA GLU A 710 -17.83 -13.96 31.52
C GLU A 710 -18.12 -15.33 30.88
N VAL A 711 -19.38 -15.60 30.55
CA VAL A 711 -19.62 -16.59 29.50
C VAL A 711 -18.81 -16.06 28.32
N SER A 712 -17.66 -16.71 28.10
CA SER A 712 -16.71 -16.33 27.07
C SER A 712 -17.48 -15.99 25.80
N SER A 713 -17.18 -14.84 25.20
CA SER A 713 -17.63 -14.40 23.86
C SER A 713 -17.70 -15.56 22.85
N THR A 714 -16.83 -16.55 23.02
CA THR A 714 -16.86 -17.86 22.37
C THR A 714 -18.28 -18.45 22.23
N LEU A 715 -19.19 -18.42 23.21
CA LEU A 715 -20.47 -19.15 23.10
C LEU A 715 -21.60 -18.44 22.36
N THR A 716 -21.70 -17.11 22.47
CA THR A 716 -22.62 -16.32 21.64
C THR A 716 -22.14 -16.24 20.19
N GLU A 717 -20.84 -16.49 19.96
CA GLU A 717 -20.17 -16.38 18.65
C GLU A 717 -19.89 -17.73 17.98
N ILE A 718 -19.98 -18.86 18.71
CA ILE A 718 -20.01 -20.19 18.11
C ILE A 718 -21.31 -20.31 17.31
N ASP A 719 -21.15 -20.69 16.04
CA ASP A 719 -22.24 -21.09 15.16
C ASP A 719 -23.23 -22.02 15.89
N ARG A 720 -24.51 -21.68 15.82
CA ARG A 720 -25.57 -22.38 16.56
C ARG A 720 -25.66 -23.87 16.22
N ASP A 721 -25.24 -24.30 15.04
CA ASP A 721 -25.21 -25.72 14.64
C ASP A 721 -24.00 -26.45 15.24
N VAL A 722 -22.86 -25.79 15.35
CA VAL A 722 -21.68 -26.32 16.04
C VAL A 722 -21.97 -26.52 17.53
N ALA A 723 -22.53 -25.52 18.19
CA ALA A 723 -22.91 -25.61 19.61
C ALA A 723 -23.91 -26.75 19.83
N ARG A 724 -24.98 -26.81 19.01
CA ARG A 724 -25.99 -27.87 19.05
C ARG A 724 -25.39 -29.27 18.88
N ARG A 725 -24.49 -29.47 17.90
CA ARG A 725 -23.81 -30.75 17.69
C ARG A 725 -22.95 -31.17 18.88
N LYS A 726 -22.21 -30.23 19.48
CA LYS A 726 -21.37 -30.51 20.66
C LYS A 726 -22.21 -30.85 21.90
N ILE A 727 -23.34 -30.18 22.10
CA ILE A 727 -24.30 -30.50 23.16
C ILE A 727 -24.93 -31.88 22.93
N ALA A 728 -25.34 -32.18 21.69
CA ALA A 728 -25.89 -33.50 21.32
C ALA A 728 -24.88 -34.65 21.49
N GLN A 729 -23.59 -34.35 21.36
CA GLN A 729 -22.48 -35.28 21.64
C GLN A 729 -22.16 -35.42 23.14
N GLY A 730 -22.91 -34.75 24.02
CA GLY A 730 -22.75 -34.86 25.48
C GLY A 730 -21.65 -33.96 26.06
N ASN A 731 -21.28 -32.86 25.40
CA ASN A 731 -20.28 -31.95 25.92
C ASN A 731 -20.86 -31.00 26.98
N ASP A 732 -20.53 -31.27 28.25
CA ASP A 732 -21.04 -30.58 29.43
C ASP A 732 -20.68 -29.08 29.49
N PHE A 733 -19.52 -28.70 28.96
CA PHE A 733 -19.08 -27.31 28.92
C PHE A 733 -20.00 -26.46 28.02
N PHE A 734 -20.29 -26.93 26.80
CA PHE A 734 -21.18 -26.23 25.87
C PHE A 734 -22.61 -26.15 26.41
N ARG A 735 -23.06 -27.19 27.12
CA ARG A 735 -24.37 -27.19 27.78
C ARG A 735 -24.46 -26.13 28.87
N GLN A 736 -23.53 -26.16 29.83
CA GLN A 736 -23.53 -25.25 30.97
C GLN A 736 -23.39 -23.80 30.53
N ALA A 737 -22.54 -23.54 29.54
CA ALA A 737 -22.37 -22.20 29.03
C ALA A 737 -23.57 -21.71 28.18
N THR A 738 -24.26 -22.60 27.45
CA THR A 738 -25.50 -22.24 26.71
C THR A 738 -26.63 -21.91 27.68
N GLN A 739 -26.74 -22.68 28.77
CA GLN A 739 -27.64 -22.38 29.88
C GLN A 739 -27.32 -21.03 30.52
N LEU A 740 -26.05 -20.79 30.83
CA LEU A 740 -25.60 -19.54 31.43
C LEU A 740 -25.82 -18.33 30.50
N ALA A 741 -25.64 -18.48 29.18
CA ALA A 741 -25.92 -17.43 28.20
C ALA A 741 -27.41 -17.06 28.12
N TYR A 742 -28.30 -18.05 28.24
CA TYR A 742 -29.75 -17.83 28.26
C TYR A 742 -30.20 -17.20 29.59
N ASP A 743 -29.74 -17.75 30.71
CA ASP A 743 -30.10 -17.25 32.05
C ASP A 743 -29.59 -15.82 32.29
N THR A 744 -28.49 -15.44 31.63
CA THR A 744 -27.94 -14.07 31.65
C THR A 744 -28.53 -13.15 30.60
N GLY A 745 -29.51 -13.61 29.82
CA GLY A 745 -30.20 -12.83 28.78
C GLY A 745 -29.33 -12.48 27.55
N LYS A 746 -28.12 -13.06 27.45
CA LYS A 746 -27.20 -12.90 26.32
C LYS A 746 -27.55 -13.80 25.11
N MET A 747 -28.56 -14.65 25.22
CA MET A 747 -29.04 -15.55 24.16
C MET A 747 -30.56 -15.49 24.09
N SER A 748 -31.13 -15.37 22.87
CA SER A 748 -32.58 -15.35 22.71
C SER A 748 -33.20 -16.70 23.08
N ARG A 749 -34.49 -16.69 23.45
CA ARG A 749 -35.22 -17.94 23.71
C ARG A 749 -35.25 -18.85 22.48
N GLU A 750 -35.38 -18.31 21.28
CA GLU A 750 -35.30 -19.12 20.05
C GLU A 750 -33.94 -19.80 19.90
N ASP A 751 -32.84 -19.06 20.10
CA ASP A 751 -31.49 -19.60 19.87
C ASP A 751 -31.09 -20.60 20.97
N TYR A 752 -31.47 -20.34 22.22
CA TYR A 752 -31.34 -21.30 23.32
C TYR A 752 -32.12 -22.59 23.05
N SER A 753 -33.39 -22.48 22.66
CA SER A 753 -34.25 -23.63 22.35
C SER A 753 -33.70 -24.42 21.15
N TYR A 754 -33.11 -23.74 20.17
CA TYR A 754 -32.48 -24.37 19.01
C TYR A 754 -31.24 -25.18 19.41
N ARG A 755 -30.34 -24.59 20.21
CA ARG A 755 -29.07 -25.22 20.63
C ARG A 755 -29.28 -26.36 21.62
N MET A 756 -30.24 -26.22 22.53
CA MET A 756 -30.56 -27.22 23.56
C MET A 756 -31.53 -28.29 23.07
N GLU A 757 -32.25 -28.05 21.97
CA GLU A 757 -33.27 -28.92 21.38
C GLU A 757 -34.21 -29.50 22.45
N ASN A 758 -34.20 -30.83 22.63
CA ASN A 758 -35.00 -31.58 23.60
C ASN A 758 -34.13 -32.13 24.74
N TYR A 759 -32.94 -31.58 24.98
CA TYR A 759 -32.01 -32.08 26.00
C TYR A 759 -32.67 -32.12 27.40
N CYS A 760 -33.43 -31.08 27.77
CA CYS A 760 -34.20 -31.04 29.02
C CYS A 760 -35.32 -32.09 29.08
N ALA A 761 -35.82 -32.56 27.93
CA ALA A 761 -36.81 -33.63 27.86
C ALA A 761 -36.19 -35.05 27.86
N ARG A 762 -34.88 -35.17 27.56
CA ARG A 762 -34.19 -36.46 27.37
C ARG A 762 -33.21 -36.83 28.49
N ASN A 763 -32.92 -35.96 29.47
CA ASN A 763 -32.02 -36.28 30.57
C ASN A 763 -32.48 -35.66 31.91
N PRO A 764 -32.44 -36.38 33.04
CA PRO A 764 -33.09 -35.99 34.28
C PRO A 764 -32.14 -35.12 35.12
N CYS A 765 -32.09 -33.83 34.81
CA CYS A 765 -31.83 -32.88 35.89
C CYS A 765 -33.05 -32.99 36.82
N GLY A 766 -32.84 -33.42 38.07
CA GLY A 766 -33.91 -33.56 39.06
C GLY A 766 -34.78 -32.29 39.18
N LYS A 767 -35.96 -32.43 39.83
CA LYS A 767 -37.03 -31.43 39.95
C LYS A 767 -36.55 -29.98 39.77
N CYS A 768 -36.96 -29.35 38.68
CA CYS A 768 -36.92 -27.89 38.56
C CYS A 768 -37.61 -27.29 39.79
N VAL A 769 -36.96 -26.35 40.48
CA VAL A 769 -37.59 -25.59 41.55
C VAL A 769 -38.59 -24.64 40.89
N ILE A 770 -39.86 -25.02 40.90
CA ILE A 770 -40.97 -24.17 40.46
C ILE A 770 -41.42 -23.35 41.68
N TYR A 771 -41.13 -22.05 41.69
CA TYR A 771 -41.72 -21.14 42.67
C TYR A 771 -43.22 -21.01 42.39
N THR A 772 -44.06 -21.41 43.34
CA THR A 772 -45.51 -21.15 43.31
C THR A 772 -45.80 -20.04 44.33
N LEU A 773 -46.03 -18.82 43.85
CA LEU A 773 -46.53 -17.73 44.69
C LEU A 773 -47.95 -18.05 45.15
N THR A 774 -48.14 -18.29 46.43
CA THR A 774 -49.47 -18.41 47.05
C THR A 774 -49.71 -17.22 47.96
N CYS A 775 -50.62 -16.32 47.56
CA CYS A 775 -51.09 -15.24 48.42
C CYS A 775 -51.94 -15.84 49.55
N ARG A 776 -51.57 -15.56 50.80
CA ARG A 776 -52.47 -15.74 51.95
C ARG A 776 -53.07 -14.38 52.31
N PRO A 777 -54.40 -14.25 52.43
CA PRO A 777 -55.00 -13.04 52.98
C PRO A 777 -54.55 -12.87 54.43
N GLU A 778 -54.18 -11.64 54.82
CA GLU A 778 -53.92 -11.32 56.23
C GLU A 778 -55.16 -11.64 57.08
N PRO A 779 -54.98 -12.20 58.30
CA PRO A 779 -56.06 -12.27 59.26
C PRO A 779 -56.40 -10.86 59.74
N ALA A 780 -57.70 -10.55 59.81
CA ALA A 780 -58.18 -9.29 60.37
C ALA A 780 -57.62 -9.07 61.79
N VAL A 781 -57.00 -7.92 62.00
CA VAL A 781 -56.53 -7.45 63.31
C VAL A 781 -57.77 -7.24 64.23
N PRO A 782 -57.72 -7.67 65.50
CA PRO A 782 -58.88 -7.65 66.41
C PRO A 782 -59.47 -6.28 66.72
#